data_AF-A0A2D6D302-F1
#
_entry.id   AF-A0A2D6D302-F1
#
_cell.length_a   1.000
_cell.length_b   1.000
_cell.length_c   1.000
_cell.angle_alpha   90.00
_cell.angle_beta   90.00
_cell.angle_gamma   90.00
#
_symmetry.space_group_name_H-M   'P 1'
#
loop_
_entity.id
_entity.type
_entity.pdbx_description
1 polymer ?
#
loop_
_entity_poly.entity_id
_entity_poly.type
_entity_poly.pdbx_seq_one_letter_code
_entity_poly.pdbx_strand_id
1 'polypeptide(L)'
;MLPTLLAAVVIAAATVPSARLVAGPNASAWRGGSADASLDTQTIRWSHADANTLSLSSPPADWDTHNAIRVRLYNELAVDGAMMLIVASENPATEGMDYWMSRVGLDIAGWREIVLPRRTMGQAREPVGWDRIGTVYFTAAGWGNTPNPNAVVHIERMELVDMPEEYGPRMTDEELLGALDLDHAGLEGVRAAVSRGDVTDSRAALAAYLRARTSVPWRFDPHDIDRATSHNIEAAEDTVRGRVLVSSIWHEFPDGKIDWFYNPTIERDDLPLNHEWLWQLGRMGFWSNLGRTYWATGDERYAQTFVDQLRGWTRQCPRTHDNGNYANSAWRTIECGIRMGGPWPDAYHRFLTSPSFTDDDIVLYLKSCLEQAQHLREHPTSGNWLTMEMSGLYAVGALFPELKQAEEFRAYAVGRVYEELGVQFLPDGAQVELTPGYHQVALSNILKIAEFARLVGRVEELPADFVAMTERAFDFNLYLMTPDRDLPRFNDSWNTNVPRTMRQAAELFPVRAEFAWAANDGREGSAPGETSHLFPYAGYAAMRSGWERDANYLAFDFGTLGYGHVHQDKLNVVVWAYGRPMLFDGGGGNYESSPYRRYDIDTFSHNTGLVDGQPQRRSTGDRWANVSQEPIDARWESTPEFDFAAGVYDEGYGDVDDRTAAHVRRVLFVKPDLFVIADTFTPYDDASHTYQIRWHVDSTAWREETRDDVSVRRTDDEGRPNLA
;
A
#
# COMPACT_ATOMS: atom_id res chain seq x y z
N MET A 1 -13.11 -1.29 9.11
CA MET A 1 -12.00 -0.43 9.58
C MET A 1 -12.60 0.89 10.02
N LEU A 2 -12.25 1.41 11.20
CA LEU A 2 -12.59 2.77 11.57
C LEU A 2 -11.85 3.76 10.66
N PRO A 3 -12.46 4.87 10.23
CA PRO A 3 -11.68 6.01 9.78
C PRO A 3 -10.83 6.52 10.96
N THR A 4 -9.51 6.40 10.83
CA THR A 4 -8.49 6.98 11.71
C THR A 4 -8.60 8.51 11.71
N LEU A 5 -8.14 9.16 12.78
CA LEU A 5 -8.26 10.59 13.05
C LEU A 5 -8.02 11.46 11.80
N LEU A 6 -9.04 12.17 11.32
CA LEU A 6 -8.82 13.43 10.62
C LEU A 6 -8.45 14.45 11.68
N ALA A 7 -7.22 14.95 11.66
CA ALA A 7 -6.86 16.10 12.46
C ALA A 7 -7.79 17.25 12.06
N ALA A 8 -8.60 17.75 13.00
CA ALA A 8 -9.37 18.96 12.77
C ALA A 8 -8.39 20.06 12.38
N VAL A 9 -8.56 20.65 11.20
CA VAL A 9 -7.71 21.76 10.78
C VAL A 9 -7.96 22.92 11.74
N VAL A 10 -7.00 23.21 12.61
CA VAL A 10 -6.99 24.43 13.42
C VAL A 10 -6.56 25.56 12.48
N ILE A 11 -7.50 26.11 11.74
CA ILE A 11 -7.23 27.28 10.90
C ILE A 11 -7.24 28.50 11.84
N ALA A 12 -6.09 29.17 11.94
CA ALA A 12 -6.01 30.49 12.55
C ALA A 12 -7.04 31.39 11.86
N ALA A 13 -8.00 31.91 12.64
CA ALA A 13 -9.18 32.67 12.24
C ALA A 13 -9.01 33.49 10.94
N ALA A 14 -9.26 32.86 9.79
CA ALA A 14 -9.44 33.55 8.53
C ALA A 14 -10.91 33.96 8.45
N THR A 15 -11.15 35.23 8.11
CA THR A 15 -12.50 35.79 7.92
C THR A 15 -13.22 35.05 6.79
N VAL A 16 -14.08 34.09 7.14
CA VAL A 16 -14.92 33.38 6.18
C VAL A 16 -16.05 34.30 5.71
N PRO A 17 -16.18 34.64 4.41
CA PRO A 17 -17.07 35.70 3.93
C PRO A 17 -18.57 35.43 4.08
N SER A 18 -18.97 34.15 4.12
CA SER A 18 -20.35 33.66 4.22
C SER A 18 -20.43 32.62 5.34
N ALA A 19 -21.23 32.91 6.36
CA ALA A 19 -21.54 31.96 7.43
C ALA A 19 -23.05 31.93 7.67
N ARG A 20 -23.63 30.74 7.63
CA ARG A 20 -25.05 30.49 7.95
C ARG A 20 -25.14 29.70 9.25
N LEU A 21 -25.76 30.29 10.28
CA LEU A 21 -25.96 29.60 11.56
C LEU A 21 -26.85 28.36 11.38
N VAL A 22 -26.34 27.21 11.80
CA VAL A 22 -27.06 25.93 11.89
C VAL A 22 -27.71 25.81 13.25
N ALA A 23 -26.92 26.04 14.32
CA ALA A 23 -27.38 25.96 15.69
C ALA A 23 -26.50 26.81 16.62
N GLY A 24 -27.14 27.36 17.66
CA GLY A 24 -26.47 28.06 18.77
C GLY A 24 -26.81 27.41 20.12
N PRO A 25 -26.59 28.11 21.25
CA PRO A 25 -26.70 27.54 22.59
C PRO A 25 -28.14 27.40 23.11
N ASN A 26 -29.12 27.37 22.20
CA ASN A 26 -30.52 27.20 22.57
C ASN A 26 -30.79 25.74 22.97
N ALA A 27 -30.86 25.47 24.27
CA ALA A 27 -31.07 24.11 24.79
C ALA A 27 -32.34 23.41 24.29
N SER A 28 -33.37 24.15 23.85
CA SER A 28 -34.58 23.49 23.30
C SER A 28 -34.36 22.84 21.93
N ALA A 29 -33.29 23.21 21.22
CA ALA A 29 -32.92 22.61 19.94
C ALA A 29 -32.10 21.32 20.10
N TRP A 30 -31.49 21.12 21.27
CA TRP A 30 -30.55 20.03 21.53
C TRP A 30 -31.13 19.00 22.50
N ARG A 31 -30.79 17.72 22.30
CA ARG A 31 -31.09 16.63 23.23
C ARG A 31 -29.80 15.97 23.67
N GLY A 32 -29.68 15.62 24.96
CA GLY A 32 -28.47 15.01 25.53
C GLY A 32 -27.44 15.99 26.10
N GLY A 33 -27.73 17.30 26.05
CA GLY A 33 -26.94 18.34 26.70
C GLY A 33 -27.82 19.35 27.44
N SER A 34 -27.18 20.27 28.15
CA SER A 34 -27.86 21.34 28.90
C SER A 34 -27.29 22.70 28.52
N ALA A 35 -28.12 23.75 28.61
CA ALA A 35 -27.61 25.11 28.51
C ALA A 35 -26.64 25.37 29.67
N ASP A 36 -25.52 26.00 29.36
CA ASP A 36 -24.52 26.40 30.32
C ASP A 36 -24.04 27.83 30.02
N ALA A 37 -23.98 28.64 31.08
CA ALA A 37 -23.53 30.03 31.08
C ALA A 37 -22.36 30.24 32.06
N SER A 38 -21.68 29.16 32.46
CA SER A 38 -20.48 29.20 33.30
C SER A 38 -19.24 29.74 32.57
N LEU A 39 -19.24 29.67 31.23
CA LEU A 39 -18.22 30.24 30.35
C LEU A 39 -18.60 31.67 29.93
N ASP A 40 -17.65 32.38 29.30
CA ASP A 40 -17.82 33.77 28.82
C ASP A 40 -18.92 33.94 27.75
N THR A 41 -19.50 32.84 27.27
CA THR A 41 -20.58 32.78 26.26
C THR A 41 -21.59 31.70 26.66
N GLN A 42 -22.81 31.79 26.14
CA GLN A 42 -23.78 30.71 26.31
C GLN A 42 -23.37 29.51 25.45
N THR A 43 -23.46 28.31 26.02
CA THR A 43 -23.08 27.06 25.34
C THR A 43 -24.08 25.95 25.63
N ILE A 44 -24.01 24.87 24.85
CA ILE A 44 -24.58 23.58 25.23
C ILE A 44 -23.48 22.72 25.81
N ARG A 45 -23.54 22.47 27.12
CA ARG A 45 -22.66 21.54 27.80
C ARG A 45 -23.13 20.10 27.55
N TRP A 46 -22.21 19.27 27.09
CA TRP A 46 -22.41 17.84 26.87
C TRP A 46 -21.30 17.05 27.56
N SER A 47 -21.72 16.19 28.48
CA SER A 47 -20.85 15.33 29.28
C SER A 47 -21.04 13.90 28.82
N HIS A 48 -19.94 13.24 28.44
CA HIS A 48 -19.96 11.85 28.00
C HIS A 48 -20.34 10.87 29.12
N ALA A 49 -20.21 11.27 30.39
CA ALA A 49 -20.69 10.48 31.52
C ALA A 49 -22.23 10.49 31.65
N ASP A 50 -22.88 11.56 31.19
CA ASP A 50 -24.32 11.76 31.34
C ASP A 50 -25.10 11.28 30.11
N ALA A 51 -24.54 11.47 28.91
CA ALA A 51 -25.16 11.03 27.67
C ALA A 51 -24.10 10.68 26.61
N ASN A 52 -24.30 9.55 25.93
CA ASN A 52 -23.41 9.13 24.84
C ASN A 52 -23.61 9.93 23.54
N THR A 53 -24.69 10.71 23.43
CA THR A 53 -25.03 11.44 22.21
C THR A 53 -25.68 12.77 22.55
N LEU A 54 -25.25 13.80 21.82
CA LEU A 54 -25.88 15.11 21.74
C LEU A 54 -26.49 15.28 20.35
N SER A 55 -27.79 15.53 20.23
CA SER A 55 -28.47 15.59 18.93
C SER A 55 -29.25 16.88 18.71
N LEU A 56 -29.24 17.35 17.46
CA LEU A 56 -30.00 18.47 16.93
C LEU A 56 -31.03 17.93 15.93
N SER A 57 -32.29 17.82 16.36
CA SER A 57 -33.35 17.12 15.61
C SER A 57 -34.01 17.94 14.50
N SER A 58 -33.65 19.22 14.34
CA SER A 58 -34.25 20.11 13.33
C SER A 58 -33.25 21.17 12.85
N PRO A 59 -32.11 20.78 12.25
CA PRO A 59 -31.23 21.71 11.56
C PRO A 59 -31.95 22.31 10.33
N PRO A 60 -31.43 23.38 9.71
CA PRO A 60 -31.82 23.73 8.35
C PRO A 60 -31.67 22.53 7.43
N ALA A 61 -32.66 22.24 6.58
CA ALA A 61 -32.63 21.06 5.72
C ALA A 61 -31.60 21.19 4.59
N ASP A 62 -31.54 22.36 3.95
CA ASP A 62 -30.66 22.61 2.82
C ASP A 62 -29.31 23.16 3.28
N TRP A 63 -28.27 22.33 3.17
CA TRP A 63 -26.89 22.72 3.41
C TRP A 63 -26.15 23.00 2.10
N ASP A 64 -26.64 22.57 0.93
CA ASP A 64 -25.91 22.55 -0.34
C ASP A 64 -25.24 23.89 -0.69
N THR A 65 -25.84 25.00 -0.27
CA THR A 65 -25.35 26.39 -0.35
C THR A 65 -23.93 26.71 0.13
N HIS A 66 -23.26 25.84 0.88
CA HIS A 66 -21.88 26.07 1.39
C HIS A 66 -21.01 24.82 1.17
N ASN A 67 -19.72 24.82 1.51
CA ASN A 67 -18.87 23.61 1.31
C ASN A 67 -18.22 23.04 2.58
N ALA A 68 -18.45 23.64 3.76
CA ALA A 68 -17.88 23.18 5.02
C ALA A 68 -18.80 23.44 6.23
N ILE A 69 -18.51 22.73 7.32
CA ILE A 69 -19.16 22.86 8.63
C ILE A 69 -18.15 23.45 9.61
N ARG A 70 -18.51 24.54 10.28
CA ARG A 70 -17.72 25.14 11.35
C ARG A 70 -18.39 24.89 12.70
N VAL A 71 -17.64 24.36 13.66
CA VAL A 71 -18.10 24.21 15.05
C VAL A 71 -17.14 24.93 15.97
N ARG A 72 -17.67 25.83 16.78
CA ARG A 72 -16.91 26.48 17.85
C ARG A 72 -17.28 25.83 19.17
N LEU A 73 -16.28 25.27 19.83
CA LEU A 73 -16.48 24.47 21.02
C LEU A 73 -15.35 24.68 22.04
N TYR A 74 -15.65 24.41 23.30
CA TYR A 74 -14.71 24.40 24.40
C TYR A 74 -14.65 23.01 25.01
N ASN A 75 -13.45 22.46 25.18
CA ASN A 75 -13.25 21.18 25.85
C ASN A 75 -12.70 21.43 27.26
N GLU A 76 -13.38 20.95 28.31
CA GLU A 76 -12.94 21.22 29.70
C GLU A 76 -11.56 20.60 29.99
N LEU A 77 -11.30 19.39 29.47
CA LEU A 77 -10.07 18.62 29.71
C LEU A 77 -9.57 17.96 28.42
N ALA A 78 -8.26 17.96 28.23
CA ALA A 78 -7.61 17.14 27.21
C ALA A 78 -7.70 15.67 27.64
N VAL A 79 -8.33 14.84 26.81
CA VAL A 79 -8.55 13.43 27.09
C VAL A 79 -8.20 12.59 25.87
N ASP A 80 -7.69 11.39 26.11
CA ASP A 80 -7.56 10.39 25.04
C ASP A 80 -8.98 9.92 24.66
N GLY A 81 -9.37 10.20 23.42
CA GLY A 81 -10.72 9.98 22.91
C GLY A 81 -11.12 10.96 21.80
N ALA A 82 -12.31 10.74 21.24
CA ALA A 82 -12.88 11.60 20.22
C ALA A 82 -14.40 11.73 20.39
N MET A 83 -15.01 12.60 19.59
CA MET A 83 -16.43 12.57 19.29
C MET A 83 -16.63 12.41 17.77
N MET A 84 -17.71 11.77 17.36
CA MET A 84 -18.12 11.71 15.96
C MET A 84 -19.17 12.79 15.70
N LEU A 85 -18.94 13.66 14.73
CA LEU A 85 -19.99 14.47 14.12
C LEU A 85 -20.67 13.65 13.03
N ILE A 86 -21.98 13.50 13.10
CA ILE A 86 -22.83 12.80 12.13
C ILE A 86 -23.85 13.79 11.58
N VAL A 87 -23.94 13.87 10.26
CA VAL A 87 -24.93 14.69 9.53
C VAL A 87 -25.82 13.74 8.75
N ALA A 88 -27.01 13.46 9.28
CA ALA A 88 -27.93 12.48 8.72
C ALA A 88 -28.80 13.08 7.61
N SER A 89 -28.87 12.34 6.51
CA SER A 89 -29.68 12.63 5.33
C SER A 89 -30.31 11.32 4.88
N GLU A 90 -31.32 10.89 5.62
CA GLU A 90 -31.93 9.56 5.50
C GLU A 90 -32.47 9.29 4.09
N ASN A 91 -32.11 8.12 3.57
CA ASN A 91 -32.68 7.57 2.36
C ASN A 91 -33.72 6.51 2.71
N PRO A 92 -35.01 6.76 2.46
CA PRO A 92 -36.05 5.81 2.79
C PRO A 92 -35.96 4.51 1.97
N ALA A 93 -35.09 4.44 0.96
CA ALA A 93 -34.84 3.25 0.16
C ALA A 93 -33.81 2.28 0.78
N THR A 94 -33.04 2.70 1.80
CA THR A 94 -31.98 1.89 2.40
C THR A 94 -32.34 1.45 3.83
N GLU A 95 -31.79 0.32 4.28
CA GLU A 95 -32.00 -0.17 5.64
C GLU A 95 -30.97 0.43 6.62
N GLY A 96 -31.44 1.36 7.45
CA GLY A 96 -30.72 2.00 8.55
C GLY A 96 -30.14 3.37 8.19
N MET A 97 -29.69 4.12 9.20
CA MET A 97 -29.24 5.52 9.07
C MET A 97 -28.26 5.80 7.91
N ASP A 98 -28.61 6.75 7.03
CA ASP A 98 -27.71 7.30 6.01
C ASP A 98 -27.18 8.68 6.41
N TYR A 99 -25.86 8.86 6.39
CA TYR A 99 -25.23 10.05 6.91
C TYR A 99 -23.81 10.28 6.40
N TRP A 100 -23.34 11.52 6.53
CA TRP A 100 -21.91 11.84 6.51
C TRP A 100 -21.37 11.93 7.93
N MET A 101 -20.10 11.56 8.12
CA MET A 101 -19.45 11.60 9.43
C MET A 101 -18.04 12.16 9.40
N SER A 102 -17.64 12.77 10.51
CA SER A 102 -16.25 13.16 10.76
C SER A 102 -15.88 12.86 12.21
N ARG A 103 -14.66 12.36 12.43
CA ARG A 103 -14.09 12.18 13.78
C ARG A 103 -13.43 13.47 14.24
N VAL A 104 -13.62 13.85 15.50
CA VAL A 104 -13.02 15.04 16.12
C VAL A 104 -12.35 14.63 17.43
N GLY A 105 -11.02 14.72 17.51
CA GLY A 105 -10.25 14.39 18.72
C GLY A 105 -10.58 15.31 19.90
N LEU A 106 -10.49 14.81 21.13
CA LEU A 106 -10.69 15.56 22.38
C LEU A 106 -9.38 15.74 23.18
N ASP A 107 -8.26 15.64 22.50
CA ASP A 107 -6.88 15.64 23.00
C ASP A 107 -6.35 17.04 23.37
N ILE A 108 -7.13 18.10 23.13
CA ILE A 108 -6.78 19.50 23.44
C ILE A 108 -7.86 20.10 24.32
N ALA A 109 -7.46 20.70 25.46
CA ALA A 109 -8.35 21.46 26.35
C ALA A 109 -8.49 22.93 25.88
N GLY A 110 -9.59 23.57 26.24
CA GLY A 110 -9.83 24.98 25.96
C GLY A 110 -10.72 25.23 24.73
N TRP A 111 -10.81 26.50 24.33
CA TRP A 111 -11.57 26.94 23.16
C TRP A 111 -10.87 26.52 21.87
N ARG A 112 -11.66 26.04 20.92
CA ARG A 112 -11.22 25.76 19.56
C ARG A 112 -12.35 25.95 18.56
N GLU A 113 -11.95 26.25 17.33
CA GLU A 113 -12.83 26.26 16.19
C GLU A 113 -12.37 25.13 15.26
N ILE A 114 -13.30 24.23 14.93
CA ILE A 114 -13.05 23.16 13.96
C ILE A 114 -13.80 23.50 12.69
N VAL A 115 -13.15 23.30 11.54
CA VAL A 115 -13.77 23.44 10.23
C VAL A 115 -13.62 22.12 9.48
N LEU A 116 -14.75 21.60 8.99
CA LEU A 116 -14.87 20.28 8.38
C LEU A 116 -15.40 20.45 6.95
N PRO A 117 -14.52 20.44 5.93
CA PRO A 117 -14.95 20.42 4.53
C PRO A 117 -15.80 19.20 4.24
N ARG A 118 -16.89 19.35 3.48
CA ARG A 118 -17.77 18.20 3.14
C ARG A 118 -17.03 17.09 2.44
N ARG A 119 -16.10 17.45 1.54
CA ARG A 119 -15.27 16.52 0.78
C ARG A 119 -14.40 15.60 1.65
N THR A 120 -14.15 15.96 2.91
CA THR A 120 -13.35 15.14 3.84
C THR A 120 -14.20 14.31 4.79
N MET A 121 -15.53 14.42 4.73
CA MET A 121 -16.42 13.65 5.59
C MET A 121 -16.67 12.27 4.97
N GLY A 122 -16.53 11.22 5.79
CA GLY A 122 -16.83 9.86 5.37
C GLY A 122 -18.33 9.68 5.15
N GLN A 123 -18.71 9.01 4.08
CA GLN A 123 -20.11 8.67 3.80
C GLN A 123 -20.45 7.29 4.39
N ALA A 124 -21.65 7.17 4.97
CA ALA A 124 -22.25 5.91 5.35
C ALA A 124 -23.56 5.71 4.58
N ARG A 125 -23.65 4.58 3.87
CA ARG A 125 -24.78 4.20 3.01
C ARG A 125 -25.04 5.23 1.90
N GLU A 126 -26.30 5.61 1.67
CA GLU A 126 -26.71 6.41 0.51
C GLU A 126 -27.44 7.69 0.95
N PRO A 127 -26.78 8.65 1.63
CA PRO A 127 -27.48 9.84 2.06
C PRO A 127 -28.04 10.62 0.87
N VAL A 128 -29.30 11.06 0.96
CA VAL A 128 -30.05 11.54 -0.22
C VAL A 128 -29.58 12.89 -0.79
N GLY A 129 -28.77 13.63 -0.04
CA GLY A 129 -28.15 14.88 -0.50
C GLY A 129 -27.97 15.92 0.61
N TRP A 130 -26.97 16.79 0.45
CA TRP A 130 -26.70 17.88 1.39
C TRP A 130 -27.84 18.92 1.41
N ASP A 131 -28.75 18.88 0.45
CA ASP A 131 -29.99 19.67 0.40
C ASP A 131 -31.10 19.12 1.33
N ARG A 132 -30.90 17.94 1.94
CA ARG A 132 -31.90 17.20 2.73
C ARG A 132 -31.33 16.64 4.03
N ILE A 133 -30.90 17.53 4.93
CA ILE A 133 -30.41 17.18 6.26
C ILE A 133 -31.56 17.06 7.27
N GLY A 134 -31.65 15.91 7.94
CA GLY A 134 -32.69 15.62 8.91
C GLY A 134 -32.25 15.82 10.37
N THR A 135 -31.08 15.30 10.75
CA THR A 135 -30.59 15.37 12.13
C THR A 135 -29.08 15.44 12.16
N VAL A 136 -28.53 16.20 13.11
CA VAL A 136 -27.10 16.23 13.39
C VAL A 136 -26.85 15.59 14.75
N TYR A 137 -25.84 14.73 14.85
CA TYR A 137 -25.42 14.11 16.10
C TYR A 137 -23.95 14.42 16.38
N PHE A 138 -23.63 14.68 17.63
CA PHE A 138 -22.32 14.40 18.20
C PHE A 138 -22.45 13.13 19.03
N THR A 139 -21.63 12.11 18.79
CA THR A 139 -21.67 10.85 19.54
C THR A 139 -20.30 10.44 20.06
N ALA A 140 -20.29 10.05 21.33
CA ALA A 140 -19.14 9.55 22.06
C ALA A 140 -18.99 8.02 21.95
N ALA A 141 -20.04 7.33 21.51
CA ALA A 141 -20.10 5.88 21.38
C ALA A 141 -20.35 5.44 19.93
N GLY A 142 -19.91 4.23 19.61
CA GLY A 142 -20.07 3.63 18.27
C GLY A 142 -18.93 4.01 17.32
N TRP A 143 -18.87 3.37 16.16
CA TRP A 143 -17.77 3.56 15.18
C TRP A 143 -16.39 3.43 15.82
N GLY A 144 -16.22 2.39 16.66
CA GLY A 144 -15.06 2.11 17.52
C GLY A 144 -14.63 3.27 18.43
N ASN A 145 -15.55 4.17 18.74
CA ASN A 145 -15.37 5.18 19.77
C ASN A 145 -16.00 4.72 21.08
N THR A 146 -15.26 4.87 22.18
CA THR A 146 -15.73 4.57 23.54
C THR A 146 -15.86 5.88 24.32
N PRO A 147 -17.01 6.15 24.97
CA PRO A 147 -17.18 7.36 25.76
C PRO A 147 -16.16 7.45 26.89
N ASN A 148 -15.41 8.55 26.93
CA ASN A 148 -14.54 8.87 28.06
C ASN A 148 -15.35 9.62 29.13
N PRO A 149 -15.52 9.08 30.35
CA PRO A 149 -16.37 9.68 31.38
C PRO A 149 -15.88 11.05 31.88
N ASN A 150 -14.62 11.40 31.62
CA ASN A 150 -14.06 12.71 31.98
C ASN A 150 -14.22 13.77 30.86
N ALA A 151 -14.73 13.39 29.69
CA ALA A 151 -14.91 14.30 28.57
C ALA A 151 -16.17 15.17 28.76
N VAL A 152 -15.95 16.48 28.81
CA VAL A 152 -17.02 17.48 28.80
C VAL A 152 -16.74 18.51 27.72
N VAL A 153 -17.67 18.60 26.77
CA VAL A 153 -17.58 19.47 25.60
C VAL A 153 -18.71 20.47 25.63
N HIS A 154 -18.38 21.74 25.42
CA HIS A 154 -19.33 22.84 25.33
C HIS A 154 -19.40 23.32 23.89
N ILE A 155 -20.58 23.26 23.27
CA ILE A 155 -20.79 23.77 21.91
C ILE A 155 -21.38 25.17 21.99
N GLU A 156 -20.65 26.16 21.48
CA GLU A 156 -21.14 27.54 21.39
C GLU A 156 -22.02 27.72 20.15
N ARG A 157 -21.50 27.32 18.98
CA ARG A 157 -22.19 27.48 17.71
C ARG A 157 -21.73 26.46 16.67
N MET A 158 -22.65 26.18 15.76
CA MET A 158 -22.43 25.40 14.55
C MET A 158 -22.93 26.21 13.36
N GLU A 159 -22.11 26.34 12.32
CA GLU A 159 -22.37 27.16 11.14
C GLU A 159 -21.99 26.41 9.87
N LEU A 160 -22.70 26.69 8.78
CA LEU A 160 -22.24 26.37 7.43
C LEU A 160 -21.38 27.53 6.94
N VAL A 161 -20.24 27.21 6.36
CA VAL A 161 -19.28 28.22 5.90
C VAL A 161 -18.72 27.84 4.54
N ASP A 162 -18.36 28.85 3.75
CA ASP A 162 -17.60 28.64 2.52
C ASP A 162 -16.13 28.70 2.84
N MET A 163 -15.50 27.54 2.87
CA MET A 163 -14.06 27.48 2.81
C MET A 163 -13.63 27.80 1.38
N PRO A 164 -12.60 28.65 1.18
CA PRO A 164 -11.92 28.66 -0.10
C PRO A 164 -11.51 27.21 -0.38
N GLU A 165 -11.81 26.72 -1.58
CA GLU A 165 -11.30 25.42 -1.98
C GLU A 165 -9.78 25.44 -1.81
N GLU A 166 -9.27 24.67 -0.84
CA GLU A 166 -7.84 24.50 -0.71
C GLU A 166 -7.39 23.69 -1.91
N TYR A 167 -6.67 24.35 -2.79
CA TYR A 167 -6.03 23.77 -3.95
C TYR A 167 -4.54 23.62 -3.67
N GLY A 168 -3.98 22.48 -4.06
CA GLY A 168 -2.55 22.29 -4.02
C GLY A 168 -1.85 22.89 -5.24
N PRO A 169 -0.50 22.93 -5.22
CA PRO A 169 0.34 22.70 -4.05
C PRO A 169 0.12 23.80 -3.00
N ARG A 170 0.24 23.45 -1.72
CA ARG A 170 0.18 24.44 -0.62
C ARG A 170 1.40 25.36 -0.64
N MET A 171 2.52 24.85 -1.13
CA MET A 171 3.78 25.56 -1.29
C MET A 171 3.64 26.78 -2.21
N THR A 172 3.99 27.94 -1.67
CA THR A 172 4.07 29.22 -2.38
C THR A 172 5.30 29.30 -3.29
N ASP A 173 5.35 30.29 -4.19
CA ASP A 173 6.53 30.51 -5.03
C ASP A 173 7.73 30.95 -4.18
N GLU A 174 7.48 31.79 -3.18
CA GLU A 174 8.49 32.28 -2.23
C GLU A 174 9.11 31.15 -1.41
N GLU A 175 8.29 30.20 -0.93
CA GLU A 175 8.79 29.02 -0.21
C GLU A 175 9.65 28.12 -1.10
N LEU A 176 9.22 27.88 -2.36
CA LEU A 176 10.02 27.11 -3.31
C LEU A 176 11.36 27.81 -3.58
N LEU A 177 11.35 29.10 -3.89
CA LEU A 177 12.56 29.88 -4.17
C LEU A 177 13.48 29.93 -2.94
N GLY A 178 12.90 29.98 -1.74
CA GLY A 178 13.64 29.88 -0.47
C GLY A 178 14.27 28.51 -0.24
N ALA A 179 13.69 27.43 -0.79
CA ALA A 179 14.21 26.07 -0.69
C ALA A 179 15.35 25.76 -1.69
N LEU A 180 15.58 26.62 -2.70
CA LEU A 180 16.68 26.47 -3.66
C LEU A 180 18.01 26.99 -3.11
N ASP A 181 19.09 26.27 -3.39
CA ASP A 181 20.45 26.79 -3.31
C ASP A 181 20.73 27.65 -4.55
N LEU A 182 20.49 28.96 -4.43
CA LEU A 182 20.65 29.91 -5.53
C LEU A 182 22.11 30.12 -5.97
N ASP A 183 23.08 29.56 -5.24
CA ASP A 183 24.49 29.55 -5.64
C ASP A 183 24.87 28.28 -6.42
N HIS A 184 23.93 27.34 -6.57
CA HIS A 184 24.10 26.20 -7.46
C HIS A 184 24.37 26.65 -8.89
N ALA A 185 25.37 26.05 -9.53
CA ALA A 185 25.77 26.37 -10.90
C ALA A 185 24.58 26.25 -11.87
N GLY A 186 24.39 27.26 -12.71
CA GLY A 186 23.27 27.34 -13.66
C GLY A 186 22.04 28.09 -13.14
N LEU A 187 21.94 28.35 -11.82
CA LEU A 187 20.85 29.14 -11.24
C LEU A 187 21.13 30.64 -11.18
N GLU A 188 22.17 31.15 -11.86
CA GLU A 188 22.53 32.57 -11.80
C GLU A 188 21.40 33.48 -12.28
N GLY A 189 20.64 33.04 -13.28
CA GLY A 189 19.44 33.73 -13.78
C GLY A 189 18.31 33.77 -12.75
N VAL A 190 18.08 32.65 -12.05
CA VAL A 190 17.09 32.56 -10.97
C VAL A 190 17.49 33.47 -9.82
N ARG A 191 18.74 33.40 -9.36
CA ARG A 191 19.29 34.28 -8.31
C ARG A 191 19.12 35.76 -8.64
N ALA A 192 19.39 36.16 -9.89
CA ALA A 192 19.21 37.53 -10.34
C ALA A 192 17.74 37.97 -10.32
N ALA A 193 16.80 37.11 -10.73
CA ALA A 193 15.37 37.39 -10.70
C ALA A 193 14.83 37.50 -9.26
N VAL A 194 15.21 36.57 -8.39
CA VAL A 194 14.86 36.58 -6.96
C VAL A 194 15.35 37.85 -6.28
N SER A 195 16.58 38.30 -6.60
CA SER A 195 17.15 39.53 -6.03
C SER A 195 16.39 40.81 -6.42
N ARG A 196 15.61 40.78 -7.52
CA ARG A 196 14.73 41.88 -7.93
C ARG A 196 13.33 41.78 -7.31
N GLY A 197 12.99 40.68 -6.65
CA GLY A 197 11.63 40.39 -6.17
C GLY A 197 10.64 40.07 -7.29
N ASP A 198 11.13 39.65 -8.47
CA ASP A 198 10.28 39.34 -9.62
C ASP A 198 9.98 37.83 -9.66
N VAL A 199 8.80 37.45 -9.15
CA VAL A 199 8.36 36.05 -9.07
C VAL A 199 8.13 35.46 -10.46
N THR A 200 7.58 36.23 -11.40
CA THR A 200 7.31 35.77 -12.77
C THR A 200 8.62 35.46 -13.50
N ASP A 201 9.59 36.37 -13.44
CA ASP A 201 10.92 36.13 -14.00
C ASP A 201 11.63 34.96 -13.31
N SER A 202 11.46 34.81 -11.99
CA SER A 202 12.09 33.72 -11.23
C SER A 202 11.58 32.35 -11.66
N ARG A 203 10.26 32.23 -11.91
CA ARG A 203 9.63 31.00 -12.43
C ARG A 203 10.13 30.68 -13.84
N ALA A 204 10.10 31.65 -14.74
CA ALA A 204 10.57 31.47 -16.11
C ALA A 204 12.06 31.07 -16.15
N ALA A 205 12.91 31.74 -15.36
CA ALA A 205 14.33 31.40 -15.26
C ALA A 205 14.56 29.99 -14.71
N LEU A 206 13.80 29.57 -13.69
CA LEU A 206 13.91 28.24 -13.09
C LEU A 206 13.46 27.15 -14.07
N ALA A 207 12.33 27.35 -14.74
CA ALA A 207 11.84 26.41 -15.76
C ALA A 207 12.82 26.32 -16.95
N ALA A 208 13.37 27.45 -17.41
CA ALA A 208 14.37 27.47 -18.47
C ALA A 208 15.63 26.70 -18.07
N TYR A 209 16.12 26.88 -16.84
CA TYR A 209 17.23 26.09 -16.30
C TYR A 209 16.91 24.59 -16.27
N LEU A 210 15.79 24.20 -15.66
CA LEU A 210 15.40 22.79 -15.52
C LEU A 210 15.20 22.11 -16.87
N ARG A 211 14.68 22.84 -17.87
CA ARG A 211 14.51 22.34 -19.23
C ARG A 211 15.83 22.16 -19.95
N ALA A 212 16.81 23.05 -19.74
CA ALA A 212 18.07 23.04 -20.47
C ALA A 212 19.20 22.26 -19.79
N ARG A 213 19.09 21.97 -18.48
CA ARG A 213 20.18 21.33 -17.73
C ARG A 213 20.45 19.92 -18.24
N THR A 214 21.74 19.58 -18.31
CA THR A 214 22.25 18.23 -18.59
C THR A 214 23.14 17.70 -17.46
N SER A 215 23.23 18.46 -16.37
CA SER A 215 24.07 18.17 -15.19
C SER A 215 23.57 17.01 -14.33
N VAL A 216 22.31 16.60 -14.51
CA VAL A 216 21.69 15.50 -13.76
C VAL A 216 21.40 14.35 -14.74
N PRO A 217 22.26 13.33 -14.80
CA PRO A 217 21.98 12.15 -15.59
C PRO A 217 20.83 11.37 -14.97
N TRP A 218 19.95 10.85 -15.82
CA TRP A 218 18.87 9.95 -15.42
C TRP A 218 18.87 8.70 -16.30
N ARG A 219 17.77 7.94 -16.28
CA ARG A 219 17.63 6.71 -17.10
C ARG A 219 17.75 6.95 -18.60
N PHE A 220 17.53 8.18 -19.06
CA PHE A 220 17.63 8.62 -20.45
C PHE A 220 17.79 10.14 -20.50
N ASP A 221 18.36 10.67 -21.58
CA ASP A 221 18.45 12.12 -21.82
C ASP A 221 17.11 12.64 -22.38
N PRO A 222 16.45 13.60 -21.72
CA PRO A 222 15.20 14.19 -22.22
C PRO A 222 15.34 14.90 -23.58
N HIS A 223 16.55 15.24 -24.01
CA HIS A 223 16.83 15.88 -25.29
C HIS A 223 17.15 14.90 -26.43
N ASP A 224 17.41 13.63 -26.11
CA ASP A 224 17.71 12.57 -27.08
C ASP A 224 16.53 11.59 -27.18
N ILE A 225 15.51 12.01 -27.94
CA ILE A 225 14.24 11.29 -28.03
C ILE A 225 14.41 9.97 -28.78
N ASP A 226 14.33 8.86 -28.03
CA ASP A 226 14.25 7.52 -28.61
C ASP A 226 12.84 7.23 -29.16
N ARG A 227 12.70 7.34 -30.48
CA ARG A 227 11.46 7.01 -31.22
C ARG A 227 11.16 5.51 -31.24
N ALA A 228 12.13 4.64 -30.94
CA ALA A 228 11.95 3.19 -30.92
C ALA A 228 11.52 2.64 -29.55
N THR A 229 11.27 3.51 -28.57
CA THR A 229 10.84 3.11 -27.23
C THR A 229 9.59 2.21 -27.28
N SER A 230 9.63 1.09 -26.55
CA SER A 230 8.48 0.19 -26.41
C SER A 230 7.34 0.91 -25.70
N HIS A 231 6.14 0.84 -26.25
CA HIS A 231 4.94 1.49 -25.74
C HIS A 231 3.69 0.69 -26.09
N ASN A 232 2.59 0.96 -25.38
CA ASN A 232 1.26 0.45 -25.71
C ASN A 232 0.37 1.64 -26.09
N ILE A 233 0.11 1.81 -27.39
CA ILE A 233 -0.69 2.92 -27.90
C ILE A 233 -2.16 2.85 -27.42
N GLU A 234 -2.74 1.65 -27.31
CA GLU A 234 -4.14 1.48 -26.85
C GLU A 234 -4.31 1.95 -25.40
N ALA A 235 -3.38 1.55 -24.52
CA ALA A 235 -3.39 1.99 -23.12
C ALA A 235 -3.14 3.50 -22.97
N ALA A 236 -2.35 4.10 -23.87
CA ALA A 236 -2.17 5.55 -23.91
C ALA A 236 -3.44 6.26 -24.37
N GLU A 237 -4.13 5.75 -25.40
CA GLU A 237 -5.42 6.29 -25.83
C GLU A 237 -6.51 6.14 -24.76
N ASP A 238 -6.51 5.05 -23.98
CA ASP A 238 -7.38 4.94 -22.81
C ASP A 238 -7.06 6.02 -21.76
N THR A 239 -5.78 6.29 -21.50
CA THR A 239 -5.36 7.37 -20.59
C THR A 239 -5.83 8.75 -21.09
N VAL A 240 -5.76 9.02 -22.40
CA VAL A 240 -6.27 10.27 -23.02
C VAL A 240 -7.78 10.41 -22.82
N ARG A 241 -8.54 9.32 -22.91
CA ARG A 241 -9.99 9.31 -22.66
C ARG A 241 -10.36 9.40 -21.18
N GLY A 242 -9.39 9.36 -20.26
CA GLY A 242 -9.64 9.22 -18.83
C GLY A 242 -10.15 7.82 -18.45
N ARG A 243 -9.85 6.80 -19.25
CA ARG A 243 -10.16 5.41 -18.97
C ARG A 243 -8.96 4.73 -18.31
N VAL A 244 -9.18 4.17 -17.12
CA VAL A 244 -8.14 3.53 -16.30
C VAL A 244 -8.55 2.11 -15.90
N LEU A 245 -7.56 1.21 -15.86
CA LEU A 245 -7.69 -0.11 -15.26
C LEU A 245 -6.92 -0.13 -13.95
N VAL A 246 -7.62 -0.22 -12.83
CA VAL A 246 -7.01 -0.19 -11.49
C VAL A 246 -7.63 -1.29 -10.63
N SER A 247 -6.80 -2.07 -9.93
CA SER A 247 -7.26 -3.24 -9.15
C SER A 247 -8.22 -4.15 -9.95
N SER A 248 -7.89 -4.41 -11.22
CA SER A 248 -8.68 -5.20 -12.18
C SER A 248 -10.09 -4.65 -12.50
N ILE A 249 -10.37 -3.39 -12.17
CA ILE A 249 -11.64 -2.71 -12.44
C ILE A 249 -11.41 -1.58 -13.44
N TRP A 250 -12.13 -1.62 -14.56
CA TRP A 250 -12.19 -0.54 -15.53
C TRP A 250 -13.12 0.58 -15.06
N HIS A 251 -12.67 1.82 -15.21
CA HIS A 251 -13.51 3.01 -15.08
C HIS A 251 -13.13 4.06 -16.13
N GLU A 252 -14.11 4.80 -16.65
CA GLU A 252 -13.91 5.89 -17.61
C GLU A 252 -14.49 7.18 -17.05
N PHE A 253 -13.63 8.17 -16.84
CA PHE A 253 -14.00 9.47 -16.33
C PHE A 253 -14.56 10.37 -17.44
N PRO A 254 -15.66 11.11 -17.19
CA PRO A 254 -16.23 12.03 -18.19
C PRO A 254 -15.20 13.03 -18.71
N ASP A 255 -15.20 13.23 -20.03
CA ASP A 255 -14.35 14.20 -20.73
C ASP A 255 -12.83 14.09 -20.45
N GLY A 256 -12.36 12.91 -20.03
CA GLY A 256 -10.97 12.70 -19.62
C GLY A 256 -10.57 13.38 -18.31
N LYS A 257 -11.53 13.93 -17.55
CA LYS A 257 -11.28 14.67 -16.31
C LYS A 257 -11.40 13.74 -15.10
N ILE A 258 -10.24 13.27 -14.64
CA ILE A 258 -10.14 12.36 -13.50
C ILE A 258 -10.57 13.07 -12.21
N ASP A 259 -11.55 12.48 -11.52
CA ASP A 259 -11.83 12.75 -10.11
C ASP A 259 -10.90 11.86 -9.27
N TRP A 260 -9.94 12.49 -8.60
CA TRP A 260 -8.89 11.80 -7.86
C TRP A 260 -9.33 11.30 -6.47
N PHE A 261 -10.61 11.47 -6.12
CA PHE A 261 -11.24 10.88 -4.92
C PHE A 261 -12.34 9.87 -5.25
N TYR A 262 -12.69 9.70 -6.52
CA TYR A 262 -13.65 8.70 -6.95
C TYR A 262 -13.14 7.28 -6.69
N ASN A 263 -13.98 6.40 -6.17
CA ASN A 263 -13.67 4.97 -6.06
C ASN A 263 -14.89 4.14 -6.47
N PRO A 264 -14.85 3.39 -7.59
CA PRO A 264 -15.99 2.63 -8.07
C PRO A 264 -16.43 1.53 -7.09
N THR A 265 -15.56 1.07 -6.19
CA THR A 265 -15.92 0.07 -5.16
C THR A 265 -16.65 0.66 -3.96
N ILE A 266 -16.72 1.99 -3.87
CA ILE A 266 -17.57 2.71 -2.93
C ILE A 266 -18.88 3.10 -3.62
N GLU A 267 -18.80 3.50 -4.89
CA GLU A 267 -19.93 4.06 -5.65
C GLU A 267 -20.82 3.01 -6.33
N ARG A 268 -20.41 1.73 -6.34
CA ARG A 268 -21.15 0.65 -7.02
C ARG A 268 -21.34 -0.56 -6.11
N ASP A 269 -22.59 -0.98 -5.97
CA ASP A 269 -22.97 -2.14 -5.13
C ASP A 269 -22.57 -3.50 -5.72
N ASP A 270 -22.30 -3.57 -7.03
CA ASP A 270 -21.87 -4.81 -7.69
C ASP A 270 -20.40 -5.14 -7.44
N LEU A 271 -19.65 -4.24 -6.78
CA LEU A 271 -18.25 -4.40 -6.47
C LEU A 271 -18.02 -4.47 -4.96
N PRO A 272 -17.20 -5.41 -4.47
CA PRO A 272 -16.81 -5.42 -3.07
C PRO A 272 -15.92 -4.22 -2.75
N LEU A 273 -16.13 -3.61 -1.58
CA LEU A 273 -15.35 -2.47 -1.10
C LEU A 273 -13.85 -2.76 -1.15
N ASN A 274 -13.09 -1.93 -1.88
CA ASN A 274 -11.65 -2.05 -1.99
C ASN A 274 -10.98 -0.66 -2.03
N HIS A 275 -10.36 -0.26 -0.92
CA HIS A 275 -9.66 1.02 -0.84
C HIS A 275 -8.37 1.04 -1.69
N GLU A 276 -7.78 -0.11 -2.06
CA GLU A 276 -6.61 -0.17 -2.95
C GLU A 276 -6.91 0.38 -4.34
N TRP A 277 -8.17 0.45 -4.76
CA TRP A 277 -8.51 1.08 -6.04
C TRP A 277 -8.07 2.55 -6.06
N LEU A 278 -8.47 3.35 -5.07
CA LEU A 278 -8.13 4.77 -5.03
C LEU A 278 -6.62 4.97 -4.82
N TRP A 279 -6.03 4.21 -3.91
CA TRP A 279 -4.59 4.29 -3.64
C TRP A 279 -3.77 3.96 -4.89
N GLN A 280 -4.14 2.94 -5.66
CA GLN A 280 -3.44 2.60 -6.90
C GLN A 280 -3.69 3.60 -8.04
N LEU A 281 -4.88 4.21 -8.12
CA LEU A 281 -5.12 5.34 -9.03
C LEU A 281 -4.12 6.47 -8.71
N GLY A 282 -3.95 6.79 -7.43
CA GLY A 282 -3.01 7.78 -6.92
C GLY A 282 -1.53 7.46 -7.12
N ARG A 283 -1.17 6.29 -7.66
CA ARG A 283 0.21 5.96 -8.10
C ARG A 283 0.52 6.47 -9.51
N MET A 284 -0.51 6.76 -10.31
CA MET A 284 -0.42 7.15 -11.73
C MET A 284 0.52 6.28 -12.58
N GLY A 285 0.47 4.95 -12.40
CA GLY A 285 1.34 4.03 -13.15
C GLY A 285 1.21 4.14 -14.68
N PHE A 286 0.07 4.63 -15.16
CA PHE A 286 -0.21 4.86 -16.59
C PHE A 286 0.59 6.04 -17.20
N TRP A 287 1.11 6.97 -16.42
CA TRP A 287 1.90 8.11 -16.94
C TRP A 287 3.18 7.67 -17.66
N SER A 288 3.84 6.60 -17.21
CA SER A 288 5.04 6.11 -17.89
C SER A 288 4.75 5.62 -19.31
N ASN A 289 3.65 4.90 -19.52
CA ASN A 289 3.26 4.46 -20.86
C ASN A 289 2.83 5.64 -21.73
N LEU A 290 2.12 6.62 -21.16
CA LEU A 290 1.74 7.85 -21.85
C LEU A 290 2.98 8.60 -22.40
N GLY A 291 4.02 8.75 -21.58
CA GLY A 291 5.29 9.37 -21.98
C GLY A 291 6.04 8.57 -23.05
N ARG A 292 6.05 7.24 -22.96
CA ARG A 292 6.69 6.38 -23.98
C ARG A 292 5.97 6.51 -25.33
N THR A 293 4.63 6.54 -25.33
CA THR A 293 3.85 6.75 -26.55
C THR A 293 4.07 8.15 -27.12
N TYR A 294 4.17 9.19 -26.28
CA TYR A 294 4.55 10.54 -26.73
C TYR A 294 5.90 10.54 -27.46
N TRP A 295 6.93 9.92 -26.88
CA TRP A 295 8.22 9.80 -27.56
C TRP A 295 8.15 9.02 -28.86
N ALA A 296 7.47 7.88 -28.88
CA ALA A 296 7.37 7.08 -30.10
C ALA A 296 6.65 7.82 -31.25
N THR A 297 5.64 8.63 -30.94
CA THR A 297 4.73 9.21 -31.96
C THR A 297 4.97 10.70 -32.24
N GLY A 298 5.39 11.46 -31.23
CA GLY A 298 5.42 12.93 -31.27
C GLY A 298 4.04 13.59 -31.16
N ASP A 299 2.98 12.85 -30.82
CA ASP A 299 1.63 13.39 -30.69
C ASP A 299 1.47 14.17 -29.38
N GLU A 300 1.34 15.50 -29.49
CA GLU A 300 1.22 16.42 -28.35
C GLU A 300 -0.02 16.18 -27.49
N ARG A 301 -1.05 15.45 -27.96
CA ARG A 301 -2.21 15.10 -27.14
C ARG A 301 -1.79 14.36 -25.86
N TYR A 302 -0.78 13.49 -25.93
CA TYR A 302 -0.31 12.75 -24.77
C TYR A 302 0.37 13.66 -23.73
N ALA A 303 1.12 14.65 -24.18
CA ALA A 303 1.73 15.65 -23.30
C ALA A 303 0.67 16.58 -22.68
N GLN A 304 -0.33 16.99 -23.47
CA GLN A 304 -1.47 17.77 -22.98
C GLN A 304 -2.27 17.00 -21.92
N THR A 305 -2.53 15.70 -22.14
CA THR A 305 -3.17 14.84 -21.15
C THR A 305 -2.37 14.75 -19.85
N PHE A 306 -1.05 14.58 -19.93
CA PHE A 306 -0.19 14.58 -18.74
C PHE A 306 -0.31 15.89 -17.96
N VAL A 307 -0.22 17.04 -18.63
CA VAL A 307 -0.30 18.36 -17.99
C VAL A 307 -1.68 18.60 -17.37
N ASP A 308 -2.75 18.24 -18.08
CA ASP A 308 -4.13 18.34 -17.57
C ASP A 308 -4.32 17.48 -16.31
N GLN A 309 -3.78 16.26 -16.31
CA GLN A 309 -3.87 15.35 -15.17
C GLN A 309 -2.97 15.79 -14.01
N LEU A 310 -1.76 16.31 -14.27
CA LEU A 310 -0.87 16.89 -13.27
C LEU A 310 -1.58 18.05 -12.55
N ARG A 311 -2.08 19.03 -13.31
CA ARG A 311 -2.84 20.17 -12.78
C ARG A 311 -4.07 19.71 -12.02
N GLY A 312 -4.82 18.75 -12.57
CA GLY A 312 -6.00 18.19 -11.95
C GLY A 312 -5.70 17.55 -10.60
N TRP A 313 -4.65 16.73 -10.53
CA TRP A 313 -4.24 16.06 -9.31
C TRP A 313 -3.71 17.04 -8.26
N THR A 314 -2.76 17.91 -8.62
CA THR A 314 -2.19 18.87 -7.64
C THR A 314 -3.26 19.80 -7.10
N ARG A 315 -4.22 20.21 -7.95
CA ARG A 315 -5.36 21.03 -7.54
C ARG A 315 -6.27 20.28 -6.56
N GLN A 316 -6.68 19.05 -6.88
CA GLN A 316 -7.64 18.30 -6.08
C GLN A 316 -7.03 17.75 -4.79
N CYS A 317 -5.74 17.40 -4.80
CA CYS A 317 -5.06 16.67 -3.74
C CYS A 317 -3.95 17.52 -3.09
N PRO A 318 -4.25 18.59 -2.33
CA PRO A 318 -3.24 19.31 -1.55
C PRO A 318 -2.62 18.40 -0.48
N ARG A 319 -1.34 18.64 -0.14
CA ARG A 319 -0.64 17.92 0.93
C ARG A 319 -1.44 17.90 2.24
N THR A 320 -1.51 16.76 2.90
CA THR A 320 -2.17 16.61 4.21
C THR A 320 -1.31 17.21 5.33
N HIS A 321 -1.94 17.65 6.42
CA HIS A 321 -1.23 18.14 7.62
C HIS A 321 -0.77 16.99 8.54
N ASP A 322 -1.33 15.80 8.35
CA ASP A 322 -0.93 14.56 9.01
C ASP A 322 -0.27 13.59 7.99
N ASN A 323 0.04 12.37 8.43
CA ASN A 323 0.68 11.36 7.59
C ASN A 323 -0.14 10.87 6.39
N GLY A 324 -1.44 11.17 6.31
CA GLY A 324 -2.30 10.73 5.22
C GLY A 324 -2.53 9.20 5.15
N ASN A 325 -2.13 8.42 6.16
CA ASN A 325 -2.16 6.96 6.16
C ASN A 325 -3.53 6.38 6.57
N TYR A 326 -4.59 6.77 5.84
CA TYR A 326 -5.96 6.32 6.07
C TYR A 326 -6.71 6.03 4.76
N ALA A 327 -7.85 5.36 4.87
CA ALA A 327 -8.73 5.02 3.75
C ALA A 327 -9.10 6.27 2.93
N ASN A 328 -9.04 6.14 1.60
CA ASN A 328 -9.39 7.19 0.64
C ASN A 328 -8.47 8.43 0.61
N SER A 329 -7.30 8.38 1.26
CA SER A 329 -6.29 9.43 1.16
C SER A 329 -5.50 9.35 -0.15
N ALA A 330 -5.25 10.50 -0.79
CA ALA A 330 -4.33 10.63 -1.93
C ALA A 330 -2.85 10.79 -1.51
N TRP A 331 -2.60 10.98 -0.21
CA TRP A 331 -1.29 11.29 0.40
C TRP A 331 -0.78 10.22 1.36
N ARG A 332 -1.26 8.97 1.23
CA ARG A 332 -0.62 7.84 1.89
C ARG A 332 0.87 7.83 1.51
N THR A 333 1.71 7.68 2.52
CA THR A 333 3.17 7.73 2.41
C THR A 333 3.73 6.75 1.36
N ILE A 334 3.21 5.52 1.29
CA ILE A 334 3.57 4.56 0.23
C ILE A 334 3.30 5.10 -1.18
N GLU A 335 2.13 5.70 -1.44
CA GLU A 335 1.82 6.26 -2.76
C GLU A 335 2.74 7.43 -3.11
N CYS A 336 3.07 8.29 -2.14
CA CYS A 336 4.07 9.35 -2.31
C CYS A 336 5.44 8.77 -2.72
N GLY A 337 5.90 7.72 -2.03
CA GLY A 337 7.14 7.03 -2.34
C GLY A 337 7.13 6.40 -3.74
N ILE A 338 6.04 5.72 -4.10
CA ILE A 338 5.88 5.09 -5.42
C ILE A 338 5.89 6.13 -6.54
N ARG A 339 5.13 7.23 -6.41
CA ARG A 339 5.10 8.31 -7.41
C ARG A 339 6.50 8.84 -7.66
N MET A 340 7.19 9.25 -6.59
CA MET A 340 8.54 9.85 -6.67
C MET A 340 9.61 8.86 -7.11
N GLY A 341 9.49 7.58 -6.77
CA GLY A 341 10.47 6.55 -7.14
C GLY A 341 10.28 5.96 -8.54
N GLY A 342 9.26 6.36 -9.30
CA GLY A 342 8.90 5.68 -10.55
C GLY A 342 8.21 6.56 -11.60
N PRO A 343 6.88 6.54 -11.68
CA PRO A 343 6.13 7.08 -12.81
C PRO A 343 6.28 8.60 -12.97
N TRP A 344 6.43 9.36 -11.87
CA TRP A 344 6.57 10.81 -11.97
C TRP A 344 7.91 11.24 -12.59
N PRO A 345 9.08 10.77 -12.12
CA PRO A 345 10.34 11.09 -12.79
C PRO A 345 10.39 10.63 -14.25
N ASP A 346 9.84 9.46 -14.59
CA ASP A 346 9.82 8.99 -15.98
C ASP A 346 8.97 9.91 -16.87
N ALA A 347 7.77 10.30 -16.41
CA ALA A 347 6.92 11.26 -17.12
C ALA A 347 7.58 12.64 -17.25
N TYR A 348 8.16 13.17 -16.17
CA TYR A 348 8.85 14.46 -16.17
C TYR A 348 9.90 14.55 -17.28
N HIS A 349 10.82 13.58 -17.35
CA HIS A 349 11.86 13.61 -18.38
C HIS A 349 11.28 13.43 -19.79
N ARG A 350 10.25 12.59 -19.97
CA ARG A 350 9.67 12.37 -21.29
C ARG A 350 8.90 13.58 -21.82
N PHE A 351 8.32 14.39 -20.94
CA PHE A 351 7.56 15.57 -21.33
C PHE A 351 8.34 16.88 -21.18
N LEU A 352 9.54 16.88 -20.61
CA LEU A 352 10.32 18.08 -20.26
C LEU A 352 10.48 19.07 -21.43
N THR A 353 10.70 18.55 -22.63
CA THR A 353 10.92 19.34 -23.84
C THR A 353 9.64 19.59 -24.66
N SER A 354 8.48 19.09 -24.21
CA SER A 354 7.20 19.32 -24.87
C SER A 354 6.79 20.80 -24.71
N PRO A 355 6.28 21.45 -25.77
CA PRO A 355 5.71 22.79 -25.66
C PRO A 355 4.44 22.83 -24.77
N SER A 356 3.78 21.68 -24.56
CA SER A 356 2.60 21.59 -23.70
C SER A 356 2.96 21.65 -22.21
N PHE A 357 4.18 21.24 -21.82
CA PHE A 357 4.67 21.31 -20.44
C PHE A 357 5.32 22.68 -20.18
N THR A 358 4.46 23.63 -19.85
CA THR A 358 4.83 25.05 -19.75
C THR A 358 5.74 25.34 -18.56
N ASP A 359 6.30 26.54 -18.51
CA ASP A 359 7.15 26.96 -17.39
C ASP A 359 6.41 26.88 -16.05
N ASP A 360 5.13 27.25 -16.04
CA ASP A 360 4.28 27.17 -14.85
C ASP A 360 4.07 25.72 -14.39
N ASP A 361 3.96 24.79 -15.34
CA ASP A 361 3.76 23.38 -15.05
C ASP A 361 5.04 22.71 -14.52
N ILE A 362 6.21 23.11 -15.02
CA ILE A 362 7.49 22.64 -14.51
C ILE A 362 7.69 23.11 -13.07
N VAL A 363 7.36 24.38 -12.77
CA VAL A 363 7.41 24.90 -11.40
C VAL A 363 6.38 24.19 -10.51
N LEU A 364 5.16 24.00 -10.99
CA LEU A 364 4.10 23.24 -10.31
C LEU A 364 4.55 21.82 -9.95
N TYR A 365 5.17 21.13 -10.92
CA TYR A 365 5.73 19.79 -10.73
C TYR A 365 6.77 19.79 -9.61
N LEU A 366 7.75 20.71 -9.67
CA LEU A 366 8.81 20.79 -8.66
C LEU A 366 8.26 21.06 -7.25
N LYS A 367 7.29 21.97 -7.11
CA LYS A 367 6.61 22.22 -5.82
C LYS A 367 6.00 20.95 -5.27
N SER A 368 5.25 20.22 -6.10
CA SER A 368 4.59 18.99 -5.67
C SER A 368 5.59 17.89 -5.32
N CYS A 369 6.71 17.76 -6.04
CA CYS A 369 7.79 16.86 -5.67
C CYS A 369 8.40 17.21 -4.31
N LEU A 370 8.66 18.49 -4.05
CA LEU A 370 9.22 18.93 -2.78
C LEU A 370 8.25 18.70 -1.61
N GLU A 371 6.95 18.97 -1.79
CA GLU A 371 5.92 18.65 -0.79
C GLU A 371 5.87 17.15 -0.48
N GLN A 372 5.96 16.29 -1.50
CA GLN A 372 6.00 14.84 -1.31
C GLN A 372 7.27 14.38 -0.59
N ALA A 373 8.43 14.92 -0.94
CA ALA A 373 9.68 14.60 -0.24
C ALA A 373 9.64 15.03 1.23
N GLN A 374 9.15 16.24 1.53
CA GLN A 374 8.98 16.72 2.89
C GLN A 374 7.98 15.83 3.68
N HIS A 375 6.87 15.44 3.06
CA HIS A 375 5.90 14.51 3.65
C HIS A 375 6.51 13.16 4.00
N LEU A 376 7.25 12.55 3.07
CA LEU A 376 7.96 11.28 3.29
C LEU A 376 9.01 11.40 4.40
N ARG A 377 9.68 12.55 4.48
CA ARG A 377 10.70 12.83 5.48
C ARG A 377 10.13 12.98 6.89
N GLU A 378 8.93 13.55 7.00
CA GLU A 378 8.23 13.80 8.28
C GLU A 378 7.48 12.57 8.81
N HIS A 379 7.05 11.67 7.92
CA HIS A 379 6.15 10.57 8.27
C HIS A 379 6.64 9.18 7.79
N PRO A 380 7.89 8.78 8.06
CA PRO A 380 8.37 7.45 7.69
C PRO A 380 7.60 6.35 8.42
N THR A 381 7.43 5.20 7.76
CA THR A 381 6.81 4.01 8.36
C THR A 381 7.84 2.87 8.55
N SER A 382 7.46 1.60 8.34
CA SER A 382 8.30 0.41 8.55
C SER A 382 7.94 -0.70 7.55
N GLY A 383 8.73 -1.78 7.52
CA GLY A 383 8.50 -2.92 6.62
C GLY A 383 8.59 -2.54 5.15
N ASN A 384 7.89 -3.26 4.26
CA ASN A 384 7.98 -2.99 2.82
C ASN A 384 7.62 -1.52 2.45
N TRP A 385 6.71 -0.87 3.20
CA TRP A 385 6.34 0.53 2.99
C TRP A 385 7.53 1.47 3.07
N LEU A 386 8.36 1.33 4.09
CA LEU A 386 9.50 2.20 4.29
C LEU A 386 10.50 2.13 3.13
N THR A 387 10.68 0.95 2.52
CA THR A 387 11.56 0.82 1.34
C THR A 387 11.04 1.64 0.16
N MET A 388 9.72 1.69 -0.06
CA MET A 388 9.10 2.47 -1.11
C MET A 388 9.21 3.97 -0.83
N GLU A 389 8.90 4.38 0.40
CA GLU A 389 9.02 5.77 0.88
C GLU A 389 10.43 6.31 0.66
N MET A 390 11.44 5.59 1.15
CA MET A 390 12.83 6.04 1.09
C MET A 390 13.38 6.02 -0.34
N SER A 391 12.97 5.07 -1.18
CA SER A 391 13.34 5.09 -2.61
C SER A 391 12.81 6.35 -3.33
N GLY A 392 11.58 6.77 -2.99
CA GLY A 392 10.99 8.00 -3.52
C GLY A 392 11.65 9.27 -2.98
N LEU A 393 11.94 9.30 -1.67
CA LEU A 393 12.64 10.41 -1.04
C LEU A 393 14.05 10.61 -1.64
N TYR A 394 14.79 9.51 -1.79
CA TYR A 394 16.10 9.53 -2.44
C TYR A 394 16.01 10.03 -3.88
N ALA A 395 15.00 9.57 -4.64
CA ALA A 395 14.79 9.98 -6.03
C ALA A 395 14.62 11.50 -6.17
N VAL A 396 13.87 12.16 -5.28
CA VAL A 396 13.73 13.63 -5.30
C VAL A 396 15.06 14.32 -5.02
N GLY A 397 15.79 13.88 -3.98
CA GLY A 397 17.10 14.44 -3.65
C GLY A 397 18.18 14.17 -4.70
N ALA A 398 18.04 13.12 -5.51
CA ALA A 398 18.92 12.83 -6.64
C ALA A 398 18.55 13.66 -7.88
N LEU A 399 17.25 13.81 -8.17
CA LEU A 399 16.76 14.50 -9.37
C LEU A 399 16.86 16.03 -9.28
N PHE A 400 16.78 16.59 -8.08
CA PHE A 400 16.80 18.04 -7.86
C PHE A 400 17.90 18.44 -6.87
N PRO A 401 19.19 18.30 -7.26
CA PRO A 401 20.33 18.66 -6.40
C PRO A 401 20.40 20.15 -6.06
N GLU A 402 19.63 21.00 -6.74
CA GLU A 402 19.53 22.43 -6.48
C GLU A 402 18.70 22.75 -5.22
N LEU A 403 17.99 21.77 -4.66
CA LEU A 403 17.28 21.94 -3.40
C LEU A 403 18.28 21.94 -2.23
N LYS A 404 18.16 22.88 -1.31
CA LYS A 404 18.95 22.90 -0.06
C LYS A 404 18.81 21.61 0.76
N GLN A 405 17.68 20.94 0.64
CA GLN A 405 17.37 19.68 1.35
C GLN A 405 17.80 18.43 0.55
N ALA A 406 18.33 18.56 -0.67
CA ALA A 406 18.60 17.41 -1.54
C ALA A 406 19.55 16.39 -0.92
N GLU A 407 20.67 16.85 -0.36
CA GLU A 407 21.63 16.00 0.34
C GLU A 407 21.02 15.34 1.58
N GLU A 408 20.24 16.10 2.36
CA GLU A 408 19.55 15.59 3.55
C GLU A 408 18.56 14.48 3.21
N PHE A 409 17.76 14.65 2.14
CA PHE A 409 16.84 13.64 1.66
C PHE A 409 17.55 12.35 1.24
N ARG A 410 18.66 12.46 0.50
CA ARG A 410 19.45 11.28 0.09
C ARG A 410 20.07 10.58 1.30
N ALA A 411 20.75 11.33 2.17
CA ALA A 411 21.40 10.78 3.36
C ALA A 411 20.40 10.11 4.31
N TYR A 412 19.24 10.74 4.53
CA TYR A 412 18.19 10.17 5.37
C TYR A 412 17.63 8.87 4.78
N ALA A 413 17.31 8.87 3.49
CA ALA A 413 16.80 7.69 2.81
C ALA A 413 17.79 6.50 2.86
N VAL A 414 19.07 6.76 2.60
CA VAL A 414 20.14 5.76 2.68
C VAL A 414 20.27 5.22 4.10
N GLY A 415 20.32 6.10 5.10
CA GLY A 415 20.44 5.70 6.51
C GLY A 415 19.28 4.81 6.96
N ARG A 416 18.04 5.21 6.65
CA ARG A 416 16.84 4.43 7.01
C ARG A 416 16.80 3.08 6.32
N VAL A 417 17.11 3.01 5.03
CA VAL A 417 17.13 1.72 4.31
C VAL A 417 18.27 0.82 4.77
N TYR A 418 19.43 1.38 5.12
CA TYR A 418 20.55 0.60 5.64
C TYR A 418 20.21 -0.05 7.00
N GLU A 419 19.51 0.67 7.87
CA GLU A 419 18.97 0.09 9.12
C GLU A 419 17.97 -1.03 8.81
N GLU A 420 17.04 -0.81 7.87
CA GLU A 420 16.04 -1.80 7.48
C GLU A 420 16.65 -3.03 6.80
N LEU A 421 17.78 -2.93 6.08
CA LEU A 421 18.47 -4.10 5.53
C LEU A 421 18.86 -5.10 6.62
N GLY A 422 19.13 -4.64 7.84
CA GLY A 422 19.43 -5.49 8.99
C GLY A 422 18.20 -6.07 9.69
N VAL A 423 16.99 -5.61 9.36
CA VAL A 423 15.74 -5.99 10.06
C VAL A 423 14.73 -6.67 9.13
N GLN A 424 14.64 -6.25 7.88
CA GLN A 424 13.67 -6.77 6.90
C GLN A 424 14.06 -8.09 6.27
N PHE A 425 15.34 -8.47 6.33
CA PHE A 425 15.80 -9.75 5.81
C PHE A 425 16.26 -10.64 6.95
N LEU A 426 15.69 -11.82 7.00
CA LEU A 426 16.12 -12.88 7.90
C LEU A 426 17.55 -13.33 7.54
N PRO A 427 18.27 -13.98 8.46
CA PRO A 427 19.64 -14.43 8.20
C PRO A 427 19.80 -15.36 6.98
N ASP A 428 18.74 -16.05 6.57
CA ASP A 428 18.69 -16.92 5.38
C ASP A 428 18.22 -16.19 4.09
N GLY A 429 18.02 -14.87 4.16
CA GLY A 429 17.75 -14.01 3.00
C GLY A 429 16.27 -13.81 2.67
N ALA A 430 15.35 -14.51 3.34
CA ALA A 430 13.92 -14.24 3.17
C ALA A 430 13.54 -12.87 3.75
N GLN A 431 12.58 -12.19 3.12
CA GLN A 431 12.05 -10.95 3.67
C GLN A 431 11.02 -11.30 4.76
N VAL A 432 11.00 -10.55 5.88
CA VAL A 432 10.27 -10.88 7.12
C VAL A 432 8.75 -11.03 7.01
N GLU A 433 8.13 -10.58 5.92
CA GLU A 433 6.70 -10.79 5.64
C GLU A 433 6.42 -12.20 5.12
N LEU A 434 7.45 -12.96 4.73
CA LEU A 434 7.34 -14.33 4.25
C LEU A 434 6.40 -14.45 3.03
N THR A 435 6.34 -13.40 2.21
CA THR A 435 5.62 -13.38 0.93
C THR A 435 6.63 -13.24 -0.20
N PRO A 436 6.75 -14.24 -1.09
CA PRO A 436 7.70 -14.18 -2.21
C PRO A 436 7.45 -12.99 -3.16
N GLY A 437 6.22 -12.51 -3.29
CA GLY A 437 5.87 -11.30 -4.04
C GLY A 437 6.39 -10.03 -3.39
N TYR A 438 6.12 -9.82 -2.11
CA TYR A 438 6.60 -8.64 -1.37
C TYR A 438 8.09 -8.67 -1.07
N HIS A 439 8.71 -9.85 -1.05
CA HIS A 439 10.17 -9.98 -1.11
C HIS A 439 10.75 -9.21 -2.31
N GLN A 440 10.14 -9.34 -3.50
CA GLN A 440 10.56 -8.57 -4.69
C GLN A 440 10.32 -7.07 -4.50
N VAL A 441 9.22 -6.68 -3.85
CA VAL A 441 8.89 -5.28 -3.61
C VAL A 441 9.96 -4.64 -2.71
N ALA A 442 10.29 -5.25 -1.57
CA ALA A 442 11.32 -4.73 -0.68
C ALA A 442 12.68 -4.68 -1.38
N LEU A 443 13.13 -5.81 -1.95
CA LEU A 443 14.44 -5.91 -2.61
C LEU A 443 14.58 -4.88 -3.74
N SER A 444 13.58 -4.74 -4.60
CA SER A 444 13.64 -3.80 -5.73
C SER A 444 13.70 -2.34 -5.29
N ASN A 445 12.97 -1.94 -4.24
CA ASN A 445 13.00 -0.54 -3.79
C ASN A 445 14.30 -0.19 -3.05
N ILE A 446 14.91 -1.15 -2.35
CA ILE A 446 16.25 -0.98 -1.78
C ILE A 446 17.27 -0.81 -2.92
N LEU A 447 17.25 -1.69 -3.92
CA LEU A 447 18.18 -1.63 -5.06
C LEU A 447 17.96 -0.39 -5.95
N LYS A 448 16.76 0.19 -5.99
CA LYS A 448 16.50 1.48 -6.67
C LYS A 448 17.35 2.61 -6.10
N ILE A 449 17.63 2.64 -4.79
CA ILE A 449 18.52 3.66 -4.21
C ILE A 449 19.92 3.54 -4.81
N ALA A 450 20.44 2.32 -4.90
CA ALA A 450 21.73 2.07 -5.54
C ALA A 450 21.72 2.40 -7.04
N GLU A 451 20.63 2.08 -7.75
CA GLU A 451 20.43 2.48 -9.15
C GLU A 451 20.49 4.00 -9.30
N PHE A 452 19.70 4.75 -8.51
CA PHE A 452 19.66 6.22 -8.56
C PHE A 452 21.01 6.84 -8.21
N ALA A 453 21.68 6.35 -7.16
CA ALA A 453 23.02 6.79 -6.80
C ALA A 453 24.01 6.61 -7.96
N ARG A 454 23.96 5.46 -8.65
CA ARG A 454 24.79 5.21 -9.83
C ARG A 454 24.46 6.16 -10.98
N LEU A 455 23.18 6.39 -11.25
CA LEU A 455 22.74 7.29 -12.33
C LEU A 455 23.28 8.70 -12.15
N VAL A 456 23.24 9.24 -10.93
CA VAL A 456 23.70 10.61 -10.65
C VAL A 456 25.18 10.69 -10.21
N GLY A 457 25.92 9.58 -10.29
CA GLY A 457 27.35 9.53 -9.96
C GLY A 457 27.67 9.76 -8.48
N ARG A 458 26.85 9.21 -7.58
CA ARG A 458 26.91 9.38 -6.11
C ARG A 458 26.95 8.05 -5.35
N VAL A 459 27.52 6.99 -5.95
CA VAL A 459 27.57 5.65 -5.33
C VAL A 459 28.36 5.68 -4.01
N GLU A 460 29.31 6.59 -3.89
CA GLU A 460 30.12 6.83 -2.68
C GLU A 460 29.32 7.35 -1.49
N GLU A 461 28.09 7.83 -1.68
CA GLU A 461 27.18 8.19 -0.59
C GLU A 461 26.57 6.95 0.09
N LEU A 462 26.67 5.77 -0.53
CA LEU A 462 26.14 4.52 0.02
C LEU A 462 27.17 3.83 0.93
N PRO A 463 26.71 3.12 1.98
CA PRO A 463 27.56 2.18 2.70
C PRO A 463 28.22 1.17 1.76
N ALA A 464 29.49 0.84 2.00
CA ALA A 464 30.29 0.02 1.09
C ALA A 464 29.72 -1.40 0.86
N ASP A 465 29.00 -1.92 1.85
CA ASP A 465 28.34 -3.24 1.81
C ASP A 465 26.85 -3.17 1.45
N PHE A 466 26.30 -1.99 1.13
CA PHE A 466 24.85 -1.80 0.88
C PHE A 466 24.29 -2.78 -0.14
N VAL A 467 24.96 -2.95 -1.28
CA VAL A 467 24.57 -3.94 -2.31
C VAL A 467 24.89 -5.36 -1.85
N ALA A 468 26.04 -5.59 -1.21
CA ALA A 468 26.45 -6.92 -0.77
C ALA A 468 25.47 -7.54 0.24
N MET A 469 24.82 -6.71 1.07
CA MET A 469 23.79 -7.15 2.00
C MET A 469 22.56 -7.77 1.33
N THR A 470 22.30 -7.47 0.05
CA THR A 470 21.15 -8.03 -0.68
C THR A 470 21.45 -9.36 -1.36
N GLU A 471 22.69 -9.85 -1.33
CA GLU A 471 23.10 -11.09 -2.02
C GLU A 471 22.25 -12.30 -1.57
N ARG A 472 22.03 -12.44 -0.25
CA ARG A 472 21.19 -13.53 0.30
C ARG A 472 19.73 -13.42 -0.09
N ALA A 473 19.23 -12.22 -0.39
CA ALA A 473 17.87 -12.08 -0.91
C ALA A 473 17.75 -12.67 -2.32
N PHE A 474 18.82 -12.63 -3.13
CA PHE A 474 18.86 -13.35 -4.41
C PHE A 474 19.03 -14.86 -4.22
N ASP A 475 19.74 -15.32 -3.20
CA ASP A 475 19.78 -16.74 -2.83
C ASP A 475 18.38 -17.27 -2.50
N PHE A 476 17.58 -16.51 -1.75
CA PHE A 476 16.17 -16.85 -1.49
C PHE A 476 15.40 -17.11 -2.81
N ASN A 477 15.52 -16.20 -3.77
CA ASN A 477 14.87 -16.34 -5.07
C ASN A 477 15.37 -17.56 -5.85
N LEU A 478 16.68 -17.80 -5.84
CA LEU A 478 17.29 -18.92 -6.56
C LEU A 478 16.85 -20.28 -6.00
N TYR A 479 16.97 -20.46 -4.68
CA TYR A 479 16.77 -21.77 -4.05
C TYR A 479 15.29 -22.11 -3.81
N LEU A 480 14.40 -21.13 -3.74
CA LEU A 480 12.95 -21.34 -3.68
C LEU A 480 12.28 -21.37 -5.09
N MET A 481 13.04 -21.10 -6.16
CA MET A 481 12.52 -21.01 -7.52
C MET A 481 11.85 -22.32 -7.97
N THR A 482 10.59 -22.30 -8.36
CA THR A 482 9.84 -23.45 -8.90
C THR A 482 10.34 -23.86 -10.30
N PRO A 483 10.07 -25.10 -10.79
CA PRO A 483 10.56 -25.57 -12.10
C PRO A 483 10.14 -24.70 -13.30
N ASP A 484 8.98 -24.04 -13.22
CA ASP A 484 8.50 -23.10 -14.23
C ASP A 484 9.22 -21.73 -14.22
N ARG A 485 10.20 -21.56 -13.31
CA ARG A 485 11.02 -20.34 -13.09
C ARG A 485 10.28 -19.20 -12.42
N ASP A 486 9.39 -19.54 -11.51
CA ASP A 486 8.69 -18.61 -10.64
C ASP A 486 9.02 -18.89 -9.16
N LEU A 487 8.25 -18.31 -8.25
CA LEU A 487 8.26 -18.62 -6.82
C LEU A 487 6.91 -19.23 -6.41
N PRO A 488 6.87 -20.06 -5.37
CA PRO A 488 5.60 -20.51 -4.79
C PRO A 488 4.79 -19.28 -4.34
N ARG A 489 3.48 -19.32 -4.53
CA ARG A 489 2.59 -18.20 -4.22
C ARG A 489 2.11 -18.23 -2.77
N PHE A 490 3.02 -18.45 -1.83
CA PHE A 490 2.69 -18.37 -0.41
C PHE A 490 2.31 -16.95 -0.02
N ASN A 491 1.35 -16.81 0.90
CA ASN A 491 0.88 -15.52 1.40
C ASN A 491 0.37 -14.60 0.26
N ASP A 492 0.26 -13.28 0.46
CA ASP A 492 -0.13 -12.39 -0.65
C ASP A 492 1.00 -12.30 -1.70
N SER A 493 0.91 -13.12 -2.74
CA SER A 493 1.98 -13.32 -3.72
C SER A 493 1.44 -13.58 -5.13
N TRP A 494 2.28 -13.35 -6.13
CA TRP A 494 1.93 -13.41 -7.55
C TRP A 494 3.12 -13.95 -8.35
N ASN A 495 2.96 -14.09 -9.67
CA ASN A 495 4.06 -14.48 -10.54
C ASN A 495 5.20 -13.45 -10.51
N THR A 496 6.39 -13.87 -10.09
CA THR A 496 7.56 -13.01 -9.88
C THR A 496 8.54 -13.01 -11.05
N ASN A 497 8.60 -14.11 -11.83
CA ASN A 497 9.57 -14.32 -12.91
C ASN A 497 11.02 -14.22 -12.39
N VAL A 498 11.49 -15.29 -11.73
CA VAL A 498 12.82 -15.35 -11.11
C VAL A 498 13.95 -15.00 -12.10
N PRO A 499 13.98 -15.47 -13.36
CA PRO A 499 15.03 -15.10 -14.31
C PRO A 499 15.18 -13.59 -14.52
N ARG A 500 14.07 -12.83 -14.43
CA ARG A 500 14.12 -11.37 -14.50
C ARG A 500 14.88 -10.78 -13.32
N THR A 501 14.56 -11.19 -12.10
CA THR A 501 15.24 -10.72 -10.89
C THR A 501 16.70 -11.18 -10.87
N MET A 502 16.97 -12.42 -11.30
CA MET A 502 18.33 -12.96 -11.33
C MET A 502 19.25 -12.32 -12.38
N ARG A 503 18.71 -11.68 -13.43
CA ARG A 503 19.53 -10.83 -14.32
C ARG A 503 20.17 -9.67 -13.56
N GLN A 504 19.41 -9.00 -12.70
CA GLN A 504 19.96 -7.97 -11.83
C GLN A 504 20.99 -8.57 -10.86
N ALA A 505 20.72 -9.75 -10.30
CA ALA A 505 21.67 -10.46 -9.44
C ALA A 505 23.00 -10.75 -10.17
N ALA A 506 22.95 -11.27 -11.39
CA ALA A 506 24.13 -11.58 -12.18
C ALA A 506 24.95 -10.34 -12.55
N GLU A 507 24.31 -9.19 -12.76
CA GLU A 507 24.99 -7.91 -12.96
C GLU A 507 25.69 -7.40 -11.70
N LEU A 508 25.03 -7.53 -10.54
CA LEU A 508 25.55 -7.06 -9.26
C LEU A 508 26.62 -8.01 -8.68
N PHE A 509 26.49 -9.32 -8.94
CA PHE A 509 27.35 -10.38 -8.42
C PHE A 509 27.88 -11.29 -9.55
N PRO A 510 28.70 -10.76 -10.47
CA PRO A 510 29.13 -11.48 -11.68
C PRO A 510 29.99 -12.72 -11.43
N VAL A 511 30.48 -12.91 -10.20
CA VAL A 511 31.25 -14.10 -9.78
C VAL A 511 30.37 -15.30 -9.41
N ARG A 512 29.06 -15.09 -9.21
CA ARG A 512 28.09 -16.13 -8.86
C ARG A 512 27.57 -16.81 -10.14
N ALA A 513 28.18 -17.92 -10.54
CA ALA A 513 27.84 -18.65 -11.77
C ALA A 513 26.39 -19.18 -11.77
N GLU A 514 25.84 -19.46 -10.60
CA GLU A 514 24.45 -19.85 -10.36
C GLU A 514 23.46 -18.72 -10.60
N PHE A 515 23.86 -17.47 -10.33
CA PHE A 515 23.02 -16.31 -10.63
C PHE A 515 22.95 -16.09 -12.15
N ALA A 516 24.08 -16.21 -12.84
CA ALA A 516 24.12 -16.18 -14.30
C ALA A 516 23.29 -17.32 -14.91
N TRP A 517 23.28 -18.49 -14.28
CA TRP A 517 22.45 -19.63 -14.69
C TRP A 517 20.95 -19.37 -14.57
N ALA A 518 20.49 -18.91 -13.40
CA ALA A 518 19.08 -18.60 -13.23
C ALA A 518 18.62 -17.41 -14.11
N ALA A 519 19.47 -16.39 -14.26
CA ALA A 519 19.21 -15.22 -15.11
C ALA A 519 18.94 -15.59 -16.59
N ASN A 520 19.60 -16.64 -17.06
CA ASN A 520 19.58 -17.09 -18.45
C ASN A 520 18.73 -18.34 -18.69
N ASP A 521 17.90 -18.73 -17.72
CA ASP A 521 17.10 -19.96 -17.80
C ASP A 521 17.95 -21.21 -18.10
N GLY A 522 19.12 -21.27 -17.45
CA GLY A 522 20.06 -22.37 -17.52
C GLY A 522 20.99 -22.43 -18.74
N ARG A 523 20.97 -21.42 -19.61
CA ARG A 523 21.78 -21.39 -20.84
C ARG A 523 23.24 -20.98 -20.64
N GLU A 524 23.54 -20.23 -19.59
CA GLU A 524 24.88 -19.72 -19.26
C GLU A 524 25.18 -19.97 -17.78
N GLY A 525 26.44 -19.96 -17.34
CA GLY A 525 26.77 -20.27 -15.93
C GLY A 525 26.60 -21.75 -15.55
N SER A 526 26.37 -22.04 -14.28
CA SER A 526 26.18 -23.41 -13.75
C SER A 526 25.06 -23.46 -12.71
N ALA A 527 24.20 -24.48 -12.78
CA ALA A 527 23.18 -24.71 -11.76
C ALA A 527 23.81 -24.91 -10.36
N PRO A 528 23.07 -24.64 -9.27
CA PRO A 528 23.53 -24.98 -7.93
C PRO A 528 23.90 -26.46 -7.80
N GLY A 529 24.96 -26.73 -7.03
CA GLY A 529 25.46 -28.10 -6.84
C GLY A 529 24.55 -28.96 -5.96
N GLU A 530 23.81 -28.33 -5.04
CA GLU A 530 22.74 -28.98 -4.28
C GLU A 530 21.40 -28.88 -5.01
N THR A 531 20.56 -29.88 -4.81
CA THR A 531 19.20 -29.86 -5.35
C THR A 531 18.26 -29.20 -4.34
N SER A 532 18.18 -29.75 -3.14
CA SER A 532 17.21 -29.34 -2.12
C SER A 532 17.82 -28.36 -1.13
N HIS A 533 17.02 -27.41 -0.64
CA HIS A 533 17.49 -26.31 0.21
C HIS A 533 16.52 -26.04 1.37
N LEU A 534 17.07 -25.65 2.52
CA LEU A 534 16.32 -25.29 3.72
C LEU A 534 16.55 -23.81 4.05
N PHE A 535 15.47 -23.06 4.23
CA PHE A 535 15.45 -21.72 4.81
C PHE A 535 14.93 -21.81 6.24
N PRO A 536 15.79 -22.02 7.24
CA PRO A 536 15.33 -22.37 8.58
C PRO A 536 14.78 -21.17 9.36
N TYR A 537 15.10 -19.91 9.00
CA TYR A 537 14.49 -18.75 9.63
C TYR A 537 13.14 -18.43 8.99
N ALA A 538 13.07 -18.45 7.66
CA ALA A 538 11.83 -18.25 6.92
C ALA A 538 10.81 -19.37 7.20
N GLY A 539 11.32 -20.58 7.42
CA GLY A 539 10.54 -21.79 7.60
C GLY A 539 10.09 -22.42 6.29
N TYR A 540 10.96 -22.43 5.28
CA TYR A 540 10.69 -23.06 3.99
C TYR A 540 11.68 -24.19 3.70
N ALA A 541 11.19 -25.28 3.11
CA ALA A 541 12.02 -26.31 2.51
C ALA A 541 11.65 -26.49 1.05
N ALA A 542 12.63 -26.39 0.17
CA ALA A 542 12.52 -26.72 -1.24
C ALA A 542 13.14 -28.11 -1.48
N MET A 543 12.32 -29.12 -1.76
CA MET A 543 12.74 -30.49 -2.09
C MET A 543 12.65 -30.69 -3.60
N ARG A 544 13.74 -31.13 -4.27
CA ARG A 544 13.73 -31.32 -5.73
C ARG A 544 14.63 -32.42 -6.26
N SER A 545 14.21 -33.01 -7.37
CA SER A 545 14.99 -34.00 -8.13
C SER A 545 16.07 -33.37 -9.01
N GLY A 546 15.92 -32.09 -9.37
CA GLY A 546 16.82 -31.40 -10.29
C GLY A 546 16.40 -29.94 -10.50
N TRP A 547 17.05 -29.29 -11.47
CA TRP A 547 16.89 -27.87 -11.79
C TRP A 547 16.21 -27.64 -13.14
N GLU A 548 15.86 -28.71 -13.84
CA GLU A 548 15.18 -28.72 -15.13
C GLU A 548 13.72 -28.26 -15.00
N ARG A 549 13.11 -27.85 -16.12
CA ARG A 549 11.73 -27.35 -16.13
C ARG A 549 10.68 -28.44 -15.85
N ASP A 550 11.05 -29.70 -16.00
CA ASP A 550 10.24 -30.88 -15.73
C ASP A 550 10.61 -31.59 -14.42
N ALA A 551 11.49 -31.01 -13.60
CA ALA A 551 11.87 -31.57 -12.31
C ALA A 551 10.67 -31.73 -11.36
N ASN A 552 10.71 -32.76 -10.53
CA ASN A 552 9.78 -32.93 -9.41
C ASN A 552 10.23 -32.01 -8.27
N TYR A 553 9.29 -31.24 -7.74
CA TYR A 553 9.54 -30.21 -6.74
C TYR A 553 8.42 -30.16 -5.72
N LEU A 554 8.77 -29.98 -4.46
CA LEU A 554 7.85 -29.65 -3.38
C LEU A 554 8.43 -28.49 -2.58
N ALA A 555 7.63 -27.44 -2.36
CA ALA A 555 7.92 -26.45 -1.32
C ALA A 555 7.02 -26.72 -0.10
N PHE A 556 7.62 -26.73 1.08
CA PHE A 556 6.95 -26.94 2.36
C PHE A 556 7.12 -25.71 3.24
N ASP A 557 5.99 -25.14 3.67
CA ASP A 557 5.93 -24.05 4.64
C ASP A 557 5.70 -24.58 6.04
N PHE A 558 6.69 -24.43 6.91
CA PHE A 558 6.62 -24.72 8.35
C PHE A 558 6.92 -23.46 9.19
N GLY A 559 6.92 -22.28 8.56
CA GLY A 559 7.35 -21.01 9.11
C GLY A 559 6.43 -20.40 10.16
N THR A 560 6.91 -19.33 10.77
CA THR A 560 6.08 -18.46 11.60
C THR A 560 5.04 -17.73 10.73
N LEU A 561 4.16 -16.94 11.34
CA LEU A 561 3.14 -16.23 10.56
C LEU A 561 3.76 -15.15 9.66
N GLY A 562 4.85 -14.51 10.09
CA GLY A 562 5.49 -13.40 9.37
C GLY A 562 4.96 -12.03 9.78
N TYR A 563 5.59 -10.97 9.25
CA TYR A 563 5.32 -9.59 9.64
C TYR A 563 3.99 -9.02 9.09
N GLY A 564 3.62 -9.36 7.85
CA GLY A 564 2.47 -8.77 7.17
C GLY A 564 2.11 -9.57 5.92
N HIS A 565 0.96 -9.29 5.30
CA HIS A 565 0.50 -10.01 4.10
C HIS A 565 0.28 -11.52 4.28
N VAL A 566 0.06 -11.92 5.54
CA VAL A 566 0.10 -13.30 6.03
C VAL A 566 -1.23 -14.04 5.85
N HIS A 567 -1.16 -15.34 5.62
CA HIS A 567 -2.28 -16.27 5.56
C HIS A 567 -2.26 -17.24 6.75
N GLN A 568 -3.41 -17.87 7.02
CA GLN A 568 -3.52 -18.91 8.05
C GLN A 568 -3.22 -20.29 7.44
N ASP A 569 -1.98 -20.49 6.99
CA ASP A 569 -1.59 -21.56 6.08
C ASP A 569 -0.38 -22.38 6.55
N LYS A 570 -0.06 -22.38 7.85
CA LYS A 570 1.10 -23.15 8.34
C LYS A 570 0.97 -24.62 7.94
N LEU A 571 2.09 -25.24 7.58
CA LEU A 571 2.17 -26.61 7.05
C LEU A 571 1.67 -26.77 5.61
N ASN A 572 1.40 -25.68 4.90
CA ASN A 572 1.07 -25.69 3.48
C ASN A 572 2.21 -26.32 2.65
N VAL A 573 1.83 -26.96 1.56
CA VAL A 573 2.75 -27.50 0.56
C VAL A 573 2.26 -27.17 -0.83
N VAL A 574 3.20 -27.00 -1.75
CA VAL A 574 2.91 -26.92 -3.18
C VAL A 574 3.83 -27.88 -3.92
N VAL A 575 3.33 -28.50 -4.98
CA VAL A 575 3.99 -29.61 -5.67
C VAL A 575 3.97 -29.38 -7.17
N TRP A 576 5.11 -29.55 -7.82
CA TRP A 576 5.24 -29.66 -9.27
C TRP A 576 5.76 -31.04 -9.60
N ALA A 577 5.23 -31.62 -10.67
CA ALA A 577 5.75 -32.85 -11.23
C ALA A 577 5.70 -32.77 -12.76
N TYR A 578 6.80 -33.16 -13.41
CA TYR A 578 6.90 -33.23 -14.87
C TYR A 578 6.49 -31.93 -15.58
N GLY A 579 6.83 -30.78 -14.99
CA GLY A 579 6.61 -29.45 -15.56
C GLY A 579 5.20 -28.88 -15.38
N ARG A 580 4.38 -29.47 -14.49
CA ARG A 580 3.05 -28.98 -14.15
C ARG A 580 2.88 -28.78 -12.64
N PRO A 581 2.25 -27.68 -12.18
CA PRO A 581 1.79 -27.57 -10.80
C PRO A 581 0.68 -28.60 -10.53
N MET A 582 0.92 -29.48 -9.56
CA MET A 582 0.01 -30.52 -9.10
C MET A 582 -0.83 -30.06 -7.92
N LEU A 583 -0.16 -29.46 -6.93
CA LEU A 583 -0.76 -28.81 -5.78
C LEU A 583 -0.30 -27.35 -5.81
N PHE A 584 -1.24 -26.42 -5.89
CA PHE A 584 -0.94 -25.01 -6.04
C PHE A 584 -1.42 -24.19 -4.84
N ASP A 585 -0.93 -22.95 -4.77
CA ASP A 585 -1.45 -21.90 -3.91
C ASP A 585 -1.91 -20.71 -4.76
N GLY A 586 -3.00 -20.07 -4.36
CA GLY A 586 -3.64 -18.98 -5.08
C GLY A 586 -2.99 -17.61 -4.85
N GLY A 587 -2.27 -17.41 -3.74
CA GLY A 587 -1.61 -16.14 -3.43
C GLY A 587 -2.52 -15.01 -2.94
N GLY A 588 -3.73 -15.33 -2.45
CA GLY A 588 -4.56 -14.39 -1.68
C GLY A 588 -5.47 -13.44 -2.48
N GLY A 589 -5.28 -13.28 -3.79
CA GLY A 589 -6.17 -12.47 -4.63
C GLY A 589 -6.05 -10.95 -4.39
N ASN A 590 -7.18 -10.23 -4.44
CA ASN A 590 -7.25 -8.77 -4.28
C ASN A 590 -7.49 -8.38 -2.80
N TYR A 591 -7.30 -7.11 -2.43
CA TYR A 591 -7.44 -6.63 -1.04
C TYR A 591 -8.86 -6.16 -0.69
N GLU A 592 -9.88 -6.70 -1.34
CA GLU A 592 -11.26 -6.29 -1.11
C GLU A 592 -11.84 -6.84 0.21
N SER A 593 -12.84 -6.16 0.73
CA SER A 593 -13.65 -6.64 1.85
C SER A 593 -14.73 -7.60 1.37
N SER A 594 -14.34 -8.80 0.92
CA SER A 594 -15.25 -9.84 0.42
C SER A 594 -15.15 -11.16 1.20
N PRO A 595 -16.16 -12.04 1.11
CA PRO A 595 -16.03 -13.43 1.53
C PRO A 595 -14.93 -14.20 0.78
N TYR A 596 -14.63 -13.82 -0.47
CA TYR A 596 -13.60 -14.47 -1.28
C TYR A 596 -12.20 -14.18 -0.74
N ARG A 597 -11.86 -12.91 -0.48
CA ARG A 597 -10.59 -12.55 0.16
C ARG A 597 -10.44 -13.20 1.53
N ARG A 598 -11.51 -13.26 2.34
CA ARG A 598 -11.46 -13.98 3.62
C ARG A 598 -11.20 -15.48 3.45
N TYR A 599 -11.75 -16.10 2.42
CA TYR A 599 -11.48 -17.50 2.11
C TYR A 599 -10.03 -17.69 1.64
N ASP A 600 -9.54 -16.80 0.78
CA ASP A 600 -8.24 -16.90 0.09
C ASP A 600 -7.02 -16.71 1.01
N ILE A 601 -7.19 -16.07 2.18
CA ILE A 601 -6.12 -15.88 3.18
C ILE A 601 -6.24 -16.82 4.38
N ASP A 602 -7.22 -17.72 4.35
CA ASP A 602 -7.55 -18.60 5.45
C ASP A 602 -7.28 -20.05 5.06
N THR A 603 -7.13 -20.95 6.04
CA THR A 603 -6.70 -22.34 5.84
C THR A 603 -7.50 -23.08 4.77
N PHE A 604 -8.75 -22.66 4.54
CA PHE A 604 -9.61 -23.19 3.50
C PHE A 604 -8.97 -23.17 2.10
N SER A 605 -8.18 -22.15 1.74
CA SER A 605 -7.58 -22.05 0.40
C SER A 605 -6.19 -22.69 0.27
N HIS A 606 -5.72 -23.39 1.31
CA HIS A 606 -4.36 -23.93 1.38
C HIS A 606 -4.31 -25.46 1.51
N ASN A 607 -3.16 -26.04 1.18
CA ASN A 607 -2.95 -27.49 1.22
C ASN A 607 -2.60 -27.97 2.64
N THR A 608 -3.46 -27.73 3.63
CA THR A 608 -3.22 -28.08 5.05
C THR A 608 -4.52 -28.44 5.79
N GLY A 609 -4.47 -28.54 7.12
CA GLY A 609 -5.48 -29.17 7.96
C GLY A 609 -6.45 -28.23 8.70
N LEU A 610 -7.71 -28.65 8.80
CA LEU A 610 -8.76 -28.08 9.66
C LEU A 610 -9.07 -29.02 10.84
N VAL A 611 -9.49 -28.43 11.96
CA VAL A 611 -10.01 -29.15 13.14
C VAL A 611 -11.43 -28.65 13.41
N ASP A 612 -12.40 -29.56 13.54
CA ASP A 612 -13.82 -29.22 13.76
C ASP A 612 -14.43 -28.24 12.74
N GLY A 613 -13.95 -28.36 11.50
CA GLY A 613 -14.33 -27.48 10.38
C GLY A 613 -13.79 -26.05 10.52
N GLN A 614 -12.95 -25.79 11.53
CA GLN A 614 -12.34 -24.49 11.77
C GLN A 614 -10.93 -24.43 11.17
N PRO A 615 -10.54 -23.28 10.61
CA PRO A 615 -9.20 -23.06 10.09
C PRO A 615 -8.21 -22.77 11.22
N GLN A 616 -6.92 -22.81 10.92
CA GLN A 616 -5.88 -22.29 11.81
C GLN A 616 -6.13 -20.81 12.16
N ARG A 617 -5.72 -20.41 13.35
CA ARG A 617 -5.82 -19.04 13.83
C ARG A 617 -4.63 -18.65 14.71
N ARG A 618 -3.67 -17.99 14.08
CA ARG A 618 -2.53 -17.30 14.70
C ARG A 618 -2.82 -15.80 14.85
N SER A 619 -2.32 -15.18 15.91
CA SER A 619 -2.56 -13.75 16.18
C SER A 619 -1.83 -12.85 15.19
N THR A 620 -2.53 -11.85 14.64
CA THR A 620 -1.95 -10.80 13.79
C THR A 620 -1.78 -9.46 14.53
N GLY A 621 -1.98 -9.46 15.86
CA GLY A 621 -1.97 -8.25 16.67
C GLY A 621 -0.59 -7.60 16.84
N ASP A 622 0.42 -8.40 17.20
CA ASP A 622 1.83 -7.97 17.24
C ASP A 622 2.59 -8.63 16.09
N ARG A 623 2.90 -7.81 15.08
CA ARG A 623 3.57 -8.27 13.85
C ARG A 623 5.01 -8.73 14.09
N TRP A 624 5.73 -8.08 15.01
CA TRP A 624 7.12 -8.43 15.27
C TRP A 624 7.24 -9.73 16.06
N ALA A 625 6.26 -10.02 16.92
CA ALA A 625 6.18 -11.32 17.59
C ALA A 625 6.04 -12.50 16.61
N ASN A 626 5.57 -12.25 15.39
CA ASN A 626 5.40 -13.26 14.35
C ASN A 626 6.64 -13.44 13.45
N VAL A 627 7.68 -12.62 13.61
CA VAL A 627 8.92 -12.72 12.83
C VAL A 627 9.89 -13.65 13.54
N SER A 628 10.36 -14.66 12.82
CA SER A 628 11.32 -15.64 13.33
C SER A 628 12.63 -14.99 13.80
N GLN A 629 13.05 -15.27 15.03
CA GLN A 629 14.31 -14.79 15.61
C GLN A 629 15.40 -15.86 15.65
N GLU A 630 15.02 -17.13 15.51
CA GLU A 630 15.90 -18.28 15.61
C GLU A 630 15.57 -19.30 14.51
N PRO A 631 16.52 -20.14 14.07
CA PRO A 631 16.25 -21.23 13.14
C PRO A 631 15.14 -22.15 13.67
N ILE A 632 14.11 -22.40 12.86
CA ILE A 632 13.04 -23.34 13.15
C ILE A 632 13.54 -24.76 12.86
N ASP A 633 13.47 -25.65 13.85
CA ASP A 633 13.87 -27.05 13.70
C ASP A 633 12.85 -27.82 12.86
N ALA A 634 13.15 -27.96 11.57
CA ALA A 634 12.36 -28.74 10.62
C ALA A 634 12.71 -30.24 10.63
N ARG A 635 13.60 -30.71 11.52
CA ARG A 635 14.20 -32.06 11.45
C ARG A 635 14.75 -32.38 10.06
N TRP A 636 15.34 -31.38 9.41
CA TRP A 636 15.74 -31.46 8.01
C TRP A 636 16.83 -32.49 7.78
N GLU A 637 16.64 -33.34 6.77
CA GLU A 637 17.67 -34.22 6.24
C GLU A 637 17.58 -34.23 4.71
N SER A 638 18.71 -34.07 4.02
CA SER A 638 18.76 -34.15 2.55
C SER A 638 19.94 -35.02 2.13
N THR A 639 19.64 -36.03 1.33
CA THR A 639 20.59 -37.01 0.80
C THR A 639 20.37 -37.19 -0.70
N PRO A 640 21.26 -37.89 -1.43
CA PRO A 640 21.00 -38.26 -2.81
C PRO A 640 19.74 -39.12 -2.99
N GLU A 641 19.35 -39.90 -1.98
CA GLU A 641 18.22 -40.83 -2.04
C GLU A 641 16.89 -40.23 -1.56
N PHE A 642 16.92 -39.29 -0.61
CA PHE A 642 15.70 -38.68 -0.08
C PHE A 642 15.91 -37.30 0.56
N ASP A 643 14.82 -36.55 0.67
CA ASP A 643 14.71 -35.39 1.56
C ASP A 643 13.64 -35.63 2.62
N PHE A 644 13.82 -35.10 3.82
CA PHE A 644 12.86 -35.18 4.92
C PHE A 644 12.75 -33.84 5.65
N ALA A 645 11.51 -33.44 5.97
CA ALA A 645 11.21 -32.32 6.86
C ALA A 645 9.97 -32.63 7.69
N ALA A 646 9.85 -31.99 8.85
CA ALA A 646 8.67 -31.99 9.70
C ALA A 646 8.38 -30.58 10.22
N GLY A 647 7.10 -30.23 10.29
CA GLY A 647 6.63 -28.98 10.88
C GLY A 647 5.54 -29.24 11.91
N VAL A 648 5.33 -28.28 12.80
CA VAL A 648 4.31 -28.34 13.85
C VAL A 648 3.46 -27.08 13.84
N TYR A 649 2.15 -27.27 13.94
CA TYR A 649 1.17 -26.26 14.30
C TYR A 649 0.52 -26.65 15.63
N ASP A 650 0.66 -25.83 16.65
CA ASP A 650 0.19 -26.05 18.02
C ASP A 650 -0.55 -24.82 18.60
N GLU A 651 -1.09 -24.00 17.69
CA GLU A 651 -1.85 -22.79 17.98
C GLU A 651 -3.37 -23.02 17.78
N GLY A 652 -4.17 -21.95 17.76
CA GLY A 652 -5.64 -22.05 17.82
C GLY A 652 -6.32 -22.47 16.51
N TYR A 653 -7.54 -22.99 16.58
CA TYR A 653 -8.40 -23.24 15.42
C TYR A 653 -9.70 -22.43 15.54
N GLY A 654 -10.02 -21.62 14.53
CA GLY A 654 -11.17 -20.70 14.54
C GLY A 654 -10.92 -19.45 15.38
N ASP A 655 -10.58 -19.65 16.66
CA ASP A 655 -10.16 -18.63 17.63
C ASP A 655 -8.69 -18.83 18.04
N VAL A 656 -7.99 -17.76 18.40
CA VAL A 656 -6.57 -17.81 18.83
C VAL A 656 -6.37 -18.63 20.11
N ASP A 657 -7.38 -18.69 20.98
CA ASP A 657 -7.33 -19.40 22.26
C ASP A 657 -7.85 -20.85 22.17
N ASP A 658 -8.51 -21.23 21.06
CA ASP A 658 -9.06 -22.57 20.87
C ASP A 658 -7.99 -23.56 20.41
N ARG A 659 -7.17 -24.03 21.36
CA ARG A 659 -6.12 -25.03 21.12
C ARG A 659 -6.69 -26.45 21.17
N THR A 660 -7.50 -26.79 20.17
CA THR A 660 -8.16 -28.10 20.10
C THR A 660 -7.17 -29.26 19.92
N ALA A 661 -6.20 -29.13 19.00
CA ALA A 661 -5.24 -30.18 18.69
C ALA A 661 -3.91 -29.60 18.18
N ALA A 662 -2.82 -30.35 18.34
CA ALA A 662 -1.59 -30.12 17.60
C ALA A 662 -1.63 -30.84 16.25
N HIS A 663 -1.19 -30.20 15.18
CA HIS A 663 -1.01 -30.79 13.86
C HIS A 663 0.49 -30.87 13.53
N VAL A 664 0.99 -32.09 13.35
CA VAL A 664 2.35 -32.36 12.88
C VAL A 664 2.30 -32.89 11.45
N ARG A 665 2.94 -32.19 10.53
CA ARG A 665 3.14 -32.65 9.15
C ARG A 665 4.57 -33.11 8.94
N ARG A 666 4.73 -34.27 8.31
CA ARG A 666 6.03 -34.81 7.87
C ARG A 666 6.00 -35.01 6.37
N VAL A 667 7.04 -34.52 5.69
CA VAL A 667 7.21 -34.66 4.25
C VAL A 667 8.49 -35.45 4.00
N LEU A 668 8.38 -36.55 3.28
CA LEU A 668 9.50 -37.35 2.79
C LEU A 668 9.44 -37.37 1.27
N PHE A 669 10.49 -36.88 0.61
CA PHE A 669 10.67 -37.02 -0.82
C PHE A 669 11.66 -38.14 -1.10
N VAL A 670 11.18 -39.30 -1.54
CA VAL A 670 12.03 -40.38 -2.03
C VAL A 670 12.36 -40.09 -3.49
N LYS A 671 13.62 -39.71 -3.73
CA LYS A 671 14.06 -39.18 -5.02
C LYS A 671 14.06 -40.26 -6.10
N PRO A 672 13.69 -39.93 -7.36
CA PRO A 672 13.22 -38.62 -7.81
C PRO A 672 11.68 -38.48 -7.85
N ASP A 673 10.90 -39.50 -7.49
CA ASP A 673 9.51 -39.63 -7.99
C ASP A 673 8.40 -39.70 -6.93
N LEU A 674 8.71 -39.85 -5.64
CA LEU A 674 7.68 -40.12 -4.63
C LEU A 674 7.72 -39.13 -3.46
N PHE A 675 6.66 -38.34 -3.33
CA PHE A 675 6.39 -37.56 -2.12
C PHE A 675 5.46 -38.33 -1.19
N VAL A 676 5.85 -38.49 0.07
CA VAL A 676 5.02 -39.04 1.14
C VAL A 676 4.77 -37.92 2.15
N ILE A 677 3.49 -37.55 2.31
CA ILE A 677 3.06 -36.54 3.27
C ILE A 677 2.23 -37.22 4.34
N ALA A 678 2.67 -37.14 5.58
CA ALA A 678 2.01 -37.76 6.73
C ALA A 678 1.61 -36.69 7.75
N ASP A 679 0.30 -36.56 7.96
CA ASP A 679 -0.30 -35.67 8.94
C ASP A 679 -0.69 -36.43 10.21
N THR A 680 -0.36 -35.88 11.37
CA THR A 680 -0.76 -36.40 12.68
C THR A 680 -1.42 -35.29 13.46
N PHE A 681 -2.69 -35.49 13.84
CA PHE A 681 -3.39 -34.63 14.78
C PHE A 681 -3.39 -35.26 16.16
N THR A 682 -3.00 -34.49 17.17
CA THR A 682 -2.99 -34.93 18.58
C THR A 682 -3.89 -33.97 19.37
N PRO A 683 -5.09 -34.39 19.82
CA PRO A 683 -5.96 -33.54 20.61
C PRO A 683 -5.31 -33.22 21.96
N TYR A 684 -5.61 -32.03 22.50
CA TYR A 684 -5.18 -31.63 23.84
C TYR A 684 -6.14 -32.05 24.95
N ASP A 685 -7.30 -32.61 24.56
CA ASP A 685 -8.29 -33.17 25.47
C ASP A 685 -8.65 -34.62 25.08
N ASP A 686 -9.63 -35.19 25.79
CA ASP A 686 -10.15 -36.54 25.56
C ASP A 686 -11.41 -36.56 24.66
N ALA A 687 -11.76 -35.44 24.02
CA ALA A 687 -12.95 -35.34 23.20
C ALA A 687 -12.74 -35.91 21.80
N SER A 688 -13.84 -36.28 21.15
CA SER A 688 -13.83 -36.67 19.74
C SER A 688 -13.87 -35.42 18.87
N HIS A 689 -12.91 -35.29 17.97
CA HIS A 689 -12.84 -34.20 16.99
C HIS A 689 -12.88 -34.72 15.56
N THR A 690 -13.23 -33.82 14.64
CA THR A 690 -13.16 -34.05 13.21
C THR A 690 -11.91 -33.39 12.63
N TYR A 691 -11.18 -34.13 11.80
CA TYR A 691 -9.95 -33.67 11.17
C TYR A 691 -10.10 -33.73 9.66
N GLN A 692 -9.71 -32.66 8.96
CA GLN A 692 -9.84 -32.59 7.51
C GLN A 692 -8.54 -32.04 6.91
N ILE A 693 -7.94 -32.77 5.96
CA ILE A 693 -6.86 -32.25 5.13
C ILE A 693 -7.45 -31.78 3.80
N ARG A 694 -7.05 -30.59 3.35
CA ARG A 694 -7.44 -30.05 2.05
C ARG A 694 -6.27 -30.10 1.07
N TRP A 695 -6.62 -30.29 -0.20
CA TRP A 695 -5.69 -30.34 -1.33
C TRP A 695 -6.31 -29.57 -2.51
N HIS A 696 -5.57 -28.61 -3.05
CA HIS A 696 -5.97 -27.72 -4.13
C HIS A 696 -5.27 -28.16 -5.42
N VAL A 697 -6.05 -28.78 -6.32
CA VAL A 697 -5.58 -29.29 -7.60
C VAL A 697 -6.06 -28.39 -8.72
N ASP A 698 -5.18 -28.06 -9.66
CA ASP A 698 -5.52 -27.28 -10.85
C ASP A 698 -6.09 -28.19 -11.94
N SER A 699 -7.25 -28.82 -11.65
CA SER A 699 -7.96 -29.70 -12.57
C SER A 699 -9.46 -29.76 -12.24
N THR A 700 -10.30 -29.67 -13.27
CA THR A 700 -11.74 -29.95 -13.17
C THR A 700 -12.08 -31.38 -13.59
N ALA A 701 -11.13 -32.11 -14.18
CA ALA A 701 -11.26 -33.50 -14.59
C ALA A 701 -10.63 -34.40 -13.53
N TRP A 702 -11.42 -34.86 -12.57
CA TRP A 702 -10.94 -35.78 -11.54
C TRP A 702 -11.93 -36.91 -11.27
N ARG A 703 -11.41 -38.03 -10.75
CA ARG A 703 -12.21 -39.17 -10.28
C ARG A 703 -11.75 -39.64 -8.92
N GLU A 704 -12.70 -40.13 -8.13
CA GLU A 704 -12.44 -40.81 -6.86
C GLU A 704 -12.79 -42.30 -6.99
N GLU A 705 -11.84 -43.13 -6.60
CA GLU A 705 -12.01 -44.57 -6.49
C GLU A 705 -11.78 -44.96 -5.03
N THR A 706 -12.82 -45.48 -4.38
CA THR A 706 -12.69 -46.08 -3.05
C THR A 706 -12.47 -47.59 -3.20
N ARG A 707 -11.40 -48.11 -2.60
CA ARG A 707 -11.15 -49.55 -2.47
C ARG A 707 -10.86 -49.86 -1.01
N ASP A 708 -11.70 -50.71 -0.42
CA ASP A 708 -11.74 -50.94 1.03
C ASP A 708 -11.87 -49.60 1.79
N ASP A 709 -10.90 -49.23 2.62
CA ASP A 709 -10.85 -47.97 3.38
C ASP A 709 -9.89 -46.93 2.76
N VAL A 710 -9.42 -47.15 1.54
CA VAL A 710 -8.53 -46.23 0.81
C VAL A 710 -9.33 -45.47 -0.24
N SER A 711 -9.41 -44.14 -0.09
CA SER A 711 -9.87 -43.24 -1.15
C SER A 711 -8.68 -42.81 -2.00
N VAL A 712 -8.75 -43.07 -3.30
CA VAL A 712 -7.76 -42.62 -4.28
C VAL A 712 -8.41 -41.56 -5.16
N ARG A 713 -7.84 -40.37 -5.19
CA ARG A 713 -8.26 -39.27 -6.06
C ARG A 713 -7.26 -39.09 -7.17
N ARG A 714 -7.74 -39.01 -8.41
CA ARG A 714 -6.93 -38.89 -9.61
C ARG A 714 -7.36 -37.69 -10.44
N THR A 715 -6.42 -37.02 -11.08
CA THR A 715 -6.71 -36.07 -12.16
C THR A 715 -6.62 -36.78 -13.52
N ASP A 716 -7.40 -36.34 -14.50
CA ASP A 716 -7.55 -36.96 -15.82
C ASP A 716 -7.43 -35.94 -16.97
N ASP A 717 -6.50 -35.00 -16.83
CA ASP A 717 -6.24 -34.02 -17.88
C ASP A 717 -5.49 -34.66 -19.05
N GLU A 718 -6.14 -34.68 -20.22
CA GLU A 718 -5.59 -35.29 -21.43
C GLU A 718 -4.25 -34.65 -21.85
N GLY A 719 -3.24 -35.48 -22.11
CA GLY A 719 -1.93 -35.03 -22.57
C GLY A 719 -1.10 -34.28 -21.51
N ARG A 720 -1.53 -34.30 -20.24
CA ARG A 720 -0.82 -33.65 -19.14
C ARG A 720 -0.40 -34.67 -18.07
N PRO A 721 0.65 -34.37 -17.28
CA PRO A 721 0.94 -35.14 -16.07
C PRO A 721 -0.22 -35.01 -15.07
N ASN A 722 -0.53 -36.08 -14.35
CA ASN A 722 -1.72 -36.22 -13.49
C ASN A 722 -1.36 -36.78 -12.11
N LEU A 723 -2.11 -36.39 -11.08
CA LEU A 723 -2.09 -37.03 -9.75
C LEU A 723 -2.81 -38.38 -9.85
N ALA A 724 -2.21 -39.45 -9.30
CA ALA A 724 -2.65 -40.84 -9.49
C ALA A 724 -2.87 -41.61 -8.19
#